data_AF-A0A5C6NEY5-F1
#
_entry.id   AF-A0A5C6NEY5-F1
#
_cell.length_a   1.000
_cell.length_b   1.000
_cell.length_c   1.000
_cell.angle_alpha   90.00
_cell.angle_beta   90.00
_cell.angle_gamma   90.00
#
_symmetry.space_group_name_H-M   'P 1'
#
loop_
_entity.id
_entity.type
_entity.pdbx_description
1 polymer ?
#
loop_
_entity_poly.entity_id
_entity_poly.type
_entity_poly.pdbx_seq_one_letter_code
_entity_poly.pdbx_strand_id
1 'polypeptide(L)'
;MGGLGRERGEERRGEERRGERGEEREKERERREGRREGRRGERGEKQKNYTRNSITSLLDEERRGEERRGEERRGEERERGGEREERRGEETMTQWGDRGLSDTVFVGFRNVCSSETNFMFITNPINEDLQHPIHTSGITVVDSTDEAKVFIHRPDISKVNPSDCVDMDCDAKKKTTLKDLDGSILGTVGSVISQSEYEWDGDPRRGLGDYRIPKVMLSFPNGSSIPVEQIAPHKGVIRKDCEYMRTWQGYKCTGLDYRMLVIESLDADTETRRLSPVAVLGDGFVDLINGPQDHGWCAGYTCQKRVSLFHSIIATNHSFDIFFSSISPQKLRLMMLNADPAESVLVSVFYSKPQRLDVYADNVLVAPTNAEWNADNTDYILKKPTHPERLGLNASFFRSSKAANTIASFVDSGQDDLPLSPLRRQQYLFDVSTLSKKAEVLGAELRIYTKVSGNFRISETEPVDIQILSCHNNQLLDSKTLDLQNSHGPKWEVLDVWEIFKEQQRLDQGTHFCVELRAIMDNPEQEIDLHLLGLHRHGRPRQKKAILVVFTRSKKRQTLFGERREGRLMLGLDRKAKERRRRRTAMSKSRHGKRHGRKSKFRCSKKPLHVNFRDLGWDDWIIAPLDYEAYHCEGVCDFPLRSHLEPTNHAIIQTLMNSMNPSNMPPSCCAPSKLSPISILYIDSGNNVVYKQYEDMVVESCGCREERRGEERRGEERRGEERERRGEERGEERRRGEETLT
;
A
#
# COMPACT_ATOMS: atom_id res chain seq x y z
N MET A 1 -65.91 48.75 -4.83
CA MET A 1 -66.02 47.63 -3.87
C MET A 1 -65.18 46.49 -4.42
N GLY A 2 -64.22 45.86 -3.76
CA GLY A 2 -63.53 46.04 -2.50
C GLY A 2 -62.46 44.96 -2.52
N GLY A 3 -61.18 45.33 -2.34
CA GLY A 3 -60.09 44.38 -2.39
C GLY A 3 -58.78 45.05 -1.99
N LEU A 4 -58.47 45.05 -0.69
CA LEU A 4 -57.16 45.36 -0.11
C LEU A 4 -57.13 44.84 1.33
N GLY A 5 -56.18 43.95 1.65
CA GLY A 5 -55.78 43.71 3.04
C GLY A 5 -55.44 42.26 3.40
N ARG A 6 -54.15 41.89 3.28
CA ARG A 6 -53.35 41.12 4.26
C ARG A 6 -52.09 40.57 3.59
N GLU A 7 -51.03 41.36 3.60
CA GLU A 7 -49.63 40.90 3.42
C GLU A 7 -48.69 42.08 3.76
N ARG A 8 -48.66 42.47 5.04
CA ARG A 8 -47.60 43.29 5.65
C ARG A 8 -47.51 42.93 7.12
N GLY A 9 -46.71 41.92 7.43
CA GLY A 9 -46.64 41.42 8.80
C GLY A 9 -45.56 40.40 9.09
N GLU A 10 -44.48 40.28 8.30
CA GLU A 10 -43.39 39.35 8.64
C GLU A 10 -41.98 39.78 8.22
N GLU A 11 -41.80 41.01 7.73
CA GLU A 11 -40.49 41.55 7.33
C GLU A 11 -39.91 42.58 8.31
N ARG A 12 -40.51 42.74 9.49
CA ARG A 12 -40.04 43.66 10.56
C ARG A 12 -39.44 42.99 11.81
N ARG A 13 -39.30 41.66 11.83
CA ARG A 13 -38.62 40.92 12.93
C ARG A 13 -37.23 40.38 12.57
N GLY A 14 -36.76 40.64 11.35
CA GLY A 14 -35.45 40.19 10.85
C GLY A 14 -34.30 41.20 11.02
N GLU A 15 -34.59 42.49 11.19
CA GLU A 15 -33.55 43.54 11.31
C GLU A 15 -33.14 43.86 12.76
N GLU A 16 -33.97 43.59 13.78
CA GLU A 16 -33.61 43.84 15.19
C GLU A 16 -32.61 42.82 15.77
N ARG A 17 -32.58 41.57 15.27
CA ARG A 17 -31.68 40.51 15.78
C ARG A 17 -30.27 40.51 15.16
N ARG A 18 -30.01 41.38 14.17
CA ARG A 18 -28.66 41.60 13.61
C ARG A 18 -27.91 42.76 14.28
N GLY A 19 -28.60 43.64 15.01
CA GLY A 19 -27.97 44.72 15.79
C GLY A 19 -27.32 44.23 17.10
N GLU A 20 -27.96 43.32 17.82
CA GLU A 20 -27.48 42.89 19.16
C GLU A 20 -26.23 41.98 19.13
N ARG A 21 -25.97 41.24 18.03
CA ARG A 21 -24.75 40.42 17.88
C ARG A 21 -23.51 41.22 17.46
N GLY A 22 -23.68 42.48 17.07
CA GLY A 22 -22.58 43.40 16.73
C GLY A 22 -21.94 44.01 17.98
N GLU A 23 -22.76 44.50 18.92
CA GLU A 23 -22.27 45.17 20.14
C GLU A 23 -21.59 44.23 21.14
N GLU A 24 -21.96 42.96 21.19
CA GLU A 24 -21.37 41.99 22.13
C GLU A 24 -19.94 41.57 21.71
N ARG A 25 -19.65 41.56 20.40
CA ARG A 25 -18.33 41.25 19.84
C ARG A 25 -17.33 42.40 19.92
N GLU A 26 -17.80 43.63 20.03
CA GLU A 26 -16.96 44.83 20.22
C GLU A 26 -16.58 45.00 21.70
N LYS A 27 -17.51 44.76 22.63
CA LYS A 27 -17.26 44.78 24.09
C LYS A 27 -16.30 43.67 24.58
N GLU A 28 -16.24 42.51 23.92
CA GLU A 28 -15.29 41.44 24.27
C GLU A 28 -13.86 41.72 23.75
N ARG A 29 -13.74 42.52 22.69
CA ARG A 29 -12.45 42.94 22.10
C ARG A 29 -11.78 44.04 22.93
N GLU A 30 -12.57 45.00 23.44
CA GLU A 30 -12.08 46.05 24.35
C GLU A 30 -11.66 45.50 25.74
N ARG A 31 -12.31 44.43 26.24
CA ARG A 31 -11.90 43.75 27.49
C ARG A 31 -10.58 42.97 27.37
N ARG A 32 -10.18 42.55 26.16
CA ARG A 32 -8.91 41.85 25.90
C ARG A 32 -7.73 42.80 25.69
N GLU A 33 -7.97 44.03 25.22
CA GLU A 33 -6.94 45.07 25.10
C GLU A 33 -6.68 45.79 26.44
N GLY A 34 -7.72 46.02 27.27
CA GLY A 34 -7.56 46.62 28.60
C GLY A 34 -6.78 45.78 29.64
N ARG A 35 -6.60 44.46 29.43
CA ARG A 35 -5.80 43.60 30.32
C ARG A 35 -4.31 43.52 29.96
N ARG A 36 -3.91 44.08 28.82
CA ARG A 36 -2.50 44.16 28.38
C ARG A 36 -1.82 45.49 28.73
N GLU A 37 -2.57 46.54 29.07
CA GLU A 37 -2.02 47.83 29.48
C GLU A 37 -1.90 48.03 31.01
N GLY A 38 -2.47 47.14 31.83
CA GLY A 38 -2.40 47.20 33.31
C GLY A 38 -1.14 46.61 33.98
N ARG A 39 -0.10 46.22 33.22
CA ARG A 39 1.20 45.74 33.79
C ARG A 39 2.44 46.41 33.19
N ARG A 40 2.26 47.58 32.56
CA ARG A 40 3.35 48.46 32.10
C ARG A 40 3.06 49.88 32.54
N GLY A 41 3.27 50.17 33.82
CA GLY A 41 2.99 51.50 34.34
C GLY A 41 3.23 51.68 35.83
N GLU A 42 4.31 51.11 36.37
CA GLU A 42 4.88 51.55 37.66
C GLU A 42 6.34 51.12 37.73
N ARG A 43 7.21 51.97 37.18
CA ARG A 43 8.63 52.25 37.52
C ARG A 43 9.29 53.03 36.37
N GLY A 44 8.90 54.30 36.21
CA GLY A 44 9.90 55.37 36.10
C GLY A 44 10.46 55.61 37.51
N GLU A 45 11.60 56.21 37.77
CA GLU A 45 12.50 57.04 37.00
C GLU A 45 13.68 57.35 37.93
N LYS A 46 14.90 57.44 37.37
CA LYS A 46 16.02 58.37 37.69
C LYS A 46 17.31 57.75 37.13
N GLN A 47 17.71 58.12 35.91
CA GLN A 47 18.64 59.24 35.57
C GLN A 47 20.06 58.97 36.09
N LYS A 48 21.17 59.11 35.35
CA LYS A 48 21.44 59.79 34.07
C LYS A 48 22.86 59.42 33.58
N ASN A 49 23.05 59.51 32.26
CA ASN A 49 24.25 59.94 31.51
C ASN A 49 25.57 59.17 31.67
N TYR A 50 26.11 58.60 30.59
CA TYR A 50 27.13 59.26 29.76
C TYR A 50 27.41 58.46 28.47
N THR A 51 27.90 59.19 27.48
CA THR A 51 28.24 58.84 26.10
C THR A 51 29.32 57.75 25.92
N ARG A 52 29.02 56.81 25.01
CA ARG A 52 29.82 56.42 23.83
C ARG A 52 31.36 56.32 24.03
N ASN A 53 31.85 55.11 24.31
CA ASN A 53 32.89 54.38 23.54
C ASN A 53 33.56 53.27 24.37
N SER A 54 33.81 52.14 23.71
CA SER A 54 34.55 50.95 24.17
C SER A 54 33.85 50.04 25.20
N ILE A 55 34.07 48.72 25.05
CA ILE A 55 33.58 47.59 25.88
C ILE A 55 32.28 46.92 25.38
N THR A 56 32.30 46.44 24.13
CA THR A 56 31.57 45.22 23.71
C THR A 56 32.55 44.17 23.16
N SER A 57 33.79 44.19 23.67
CA SER A 57 34.88 43.30 23.24
C SER A 57 35.53 42.52 24.38
N LEU A 58 34.97 42.54 25.60
CA LEU A 58 35.54 41.85 26.77
C LEU A 58 34.57 40.93 27.51
N LEU A 59 33.29 40.85 27.11
CA LEU A 59 32.32 39.90 27.70
C LEU A 59 32.02 38.69 26.79
N ASP A 60 32.54 38.68 25.56
CA ASP A 60 32.46 37.53 24.64
C ASP A 60 33.67 36.57 24.75
N GLU A 61 34.71 36.92 25.51
CA GLU A 61 35.87 36.04 25.75
C GLU A 61 35.70 35.14 26.99
N GLU A 62 34.95 35.53 28.02
CA GLU A 62 34.67 34.63 29.17
C GLU A 62 33.66 33.53 28.83
N ARG A 63 32.71 33.79 27.92
CA ARG A 63 31.71 32.77 27.52
C ARG A 63 32.25 31.69 26.57
N ARG A 64 33.40 31.94 25.93
CA ARG A 64 34.13 30.98 25.08
C ARG A 64 35.10 30.09 25.88
N GLY A 65 35.37 30.40 27.14
CA GLY A 65 36.25 29.64 28.02
C GLY A 65 35.58 28.44 28.72
N GLU A 66 34.28 28.52 29.02
CA GLU A 66 33.57 27.43 29.71
C GLU A 66 33.00 26.36 28.76
N GLU A 67 32.69 26.69 27.49
CA GLU A 67 32.24 25.69 26.50
C GLU A 67 33.39 24.77 26.04
N ARG A 68 34.65 25.24 26.01
CA ARG A 68 35.81 24.41 25.64
C ARG A 68 36.27 23.42 26.71
N ARG A 69 35.99 23.64 28.00
CA ARG A 69 36.27 22.66 29.08
C ARG A 69 35.22 21.55 29.19
N GLY A 70 34.06 21.70 28.54
CA GLY A 70 33.00 20.70 28.51
C GLY A 70 33.15 19.63 27.42
N GLU A 71 33.87 19.93 26.33
CA GLU A 71 34.06 19.01 25.20
C GLU A 71 35.28 18.08 25.35
N GLU A 72 36.36 18.48 26.04
CA GLU A 72 37.51 17.58 26.30
C GLU A 72 37.19 16.47 27.32
N ARG A 73 36.32 16.72 28.32
CA ARG A 73 35.87 15.68 29.25
C ARG A 73 34.90 14.67 28.64
N ARG A 74 34.25 15.00 27.51
CA ARG A 74 33.39 14.07 26.75
C ARG A 74 34.16 13.24 25.71
N GLY A 75 35.41 13.60 25.42
CA GLY A 75 36.31 12.87 24.54
C GLY A 75 36.97 11.67 25.22
N GLU A 76 37.43 11.81 26.47
CA GLU A 76 38.18 10.74 27.15
C GLU A 76 37.32 9.64 27.80
N GLU A 77 36.02 9.86 28.04
CA GLU A 77 35.10 8.79 28.51
C GLU A 77 34.60 7.88 27.37
N ARG A 78 34.73 8.30 26.10
CA ARG A 78 34.34 7.49 24.95
C ARG A 78 35.38 6.46 24.52
N GLU A 79 36.65 6.63 24.87
CA GLU A 79 37.70 5.66 24.53
C GLU A 79 37.97 4.61 25.62
N ARG A 80 37.51 4.81 26.87
CA ARG A 80 37.57 3.76 27.92
C ARG A 80 36.31 2.88 28.01
N GLY A 81 35.23 3.24 27.34
CA GLY A 81 34.01 2.43 27.24
C GLY A 81 34.05 1.34 26.17
N GLY A 82 34.90 1.51 25.13
CA GLY A 82 34.92 0.67 23.94
C GLY A 82 35.57 -0.71 24.08
N GLU A 83 36.35 -0.98 25.13
CA GLU A 83 37.03 -2.28 25.32
C GLU A 83 36.38 -3.15 26.43
N ARG A 84 35.32 -2.68 27.08
CA ARG A 84 34.58 -3.46 28.10
C ARG A 84 33.19 -3.93 27.66
N GLU A 85 32.77 -3.53 26.46
CA GLU A 85 31.43 -3.78 25.91
C GLU A 85 31.41 -4.87 24.82
N GLU A 86 32.50 -5.63 24.64
CA GLU A 86 32.56 -6.77 23.71
C GLU A 86 32.50 -8.15 24.43
N ARG A 87 32.25 -8.15 25.75
CA ARG A 87 32.08 -9.39 26.55
C ARG A 87 30.87 -9.42 27.48
N ARG A 88 29.94 -8.47 27.33
CA ARG A 88 28.64 -8.44 28.04
C ARG A 88 27.56 -7.90 27.11
N GLY A 89 27.26 -8.68 26.07
CA GLY A 89 26.10 -8.50 25.19
C GLY A 89 25.23 -9.75 25.09
N GLU A 90 25.53 -10.78 25.88
CA GLU A 90 24.56 -11.80 26.29
C GLU A 90 24.06 -11.37 27.68
N GLU A 91 22.74 -11.43 27.86
CA GLU A 91 21.96 -11.09 29.06
C GLU A 91 21.33 -9.67 29.11
N THR A 92 19.99 -9.70 29.01
CA THR A 92 18.97 -8.74 29.47
C THR A 92 18.45 -7.67 28.50
N MET A 93 17.72 -8.11 27.47
CA MET A 93 16.55 -7.36 26.97
C MET A 93 15.30 -7.86 27.70
N THR A 94 14.90 -7.16 28.75
CA THR A 94 13.66 -7.39 29.52
C THR A 94 12.42 -7.10 28.68
N GLN A 95 11.88 -8.11 28.01
CA GLN A 95 10.49 -8.14 27.51
C GLN A 95 9.89 -9.57 27.50
N TRP A 96 10.42 -10.46 28.35
CA TRP A 96 9.81 -11.75 28.67
C TRP A 96 9.07 -11.61 30.00
N GLY A 97 7.81 -11.18 29.95
CA GLY A 97 6.94 -11.13 31.11
C GLY A 97 5.95 -12.29 31.05
N ASP A 98 6.36 -13.48 31.48
CA ASP A 98 5.39 -14.54 31.76
C ASP A 98 4.73 -14.24 33.11
N ARG A 99 3.42 -13.97 33.09
CA ARG A 99 2.65 -13.57 34.27
C ARG A 99 1.78 -14.72 34.72
N GLY A 100 2.34 -15.53 35.61
CA GLY A 100 1.66 -16.62 36.29
C GLY A 100 1.10 -16.21 37.64
N LEU A 101 -0.17 -16.55 37.90
CA LEU A 101 -0.74 -16.52 39.23
C LEU A 101 -1.14 -17.94 39.64
N SER A 102 -0.48 -18.48 40.65
CA SER A 102 -0.79 -19.80 41.20
C SER A 102 -1.22 -19.72 42.67
N ASP A 103 -1.97 -20.72 43.14
CA ASP A 103 -2.25 -20.98 44.56
C ASP A 103 -2.78 -19.77 45.34
N THR A 104 -3.67 -19.00 44.70
CA THR A 104 -4.18 -17.72 45.23
C THR A 104 -5.66 -17.81 45.56
N VAL A 105 -6.05 -17.26 46.71
CA VAL A 105 -7.44 -17.19 47.16
C VAL A 105 -8.00 -15.78 46.94
N PHE A 106 -9.03 -15.64 46.09
CA PHE A 106 -9.79 -14.40 45.91
C PHE A 106 -11.04 -14.41 46.78
N VAL A 107 -11.23 -13.37 47.59
CA VAL A 107 -12.36 -13.27 48.54
C VAL A 107 -13.10 -11.95 48.36
N GLY A 108 -14.43 -11.99 48.25
CA GLY A 108 -15.27 -10.80 48.29
C GLY A 108 -15.34 -9.97 46.99
N PHE A 109 -14.99 -10.55 45.83
CA PHE A 109 -15.10 -9.89 44.53
C PHE A 109 -16.53 -9.97 44.01
N ARG A 110 -17.27 -8.89 44.20
CA ARG A 110 -18.67 -8.76 43.82
C ARG A 110 -19.03 -7.30 43.60
N ASN A 111 -20.26 -7.06 43.20
CA ASN A 111 -20.84 -5.73 43.22
C ASN A 111 -20.96 -5.23 44.67
N VAL A 112 -20.32 -4.12 45.00
CA VAL A 112 -20.30 -3.55 46.36
C VAL A 112 -21.28 -2.37 46.47
N CYS A 113 -21.41 -1.57 45.40
CA CYS A 113 -22.28 -0.40 45.29
C CYS A 113 -22.95 -0.36 43.90
N SER A 114 -24.11 0.28 43.75
CA SER A 114 -24.90 0.28 42.49
C SER A 114 -24.15 0.64 41.20
N SER A 115 -22.95 1.24 41.28
CA SER A 115 -22.09 1.57 40.14
C SER A 115 -20.66 1.01 40.21
N GLU A 116 -20.29 0.24 41.25
CA GLU A 116 -18.91 -0.21 41.47
C GLU A 116 -18.85 -1.72 41.73
N THR A 117 -18.16 -2.42 40.83
CA THR A 117 -17.87 -3.85 40.94
C THR A 117 -16.37 -4.05 41.08
N ASN A 118 -15.95 -4.81 42.07
CA ASN A 118 -14.56 -5.21 42.23
C ASN A 118 -14.30 -6.45 41.36
N PHE A 119 -13.28 -6.40 40.51
CA PHE A 119 -12.93 -7.50 39.62
C PHE A 119 -11.62 -8.17 40.03
N MET A 120 -11.53 -9.51 39.92
CA MET A 120 -10.31 -10.25 40.24
C MET A 120 -9.20 -9.93 39.22
N PHE A 121 -9.57 -9.95 37.94
CA PHE A 121 -8.70 -9.56 36.83
C PHE A 121 -9.32 -8.39 36.08
N ILE A 122 -8.58 -7.30 35.97
CA ILE A 122 -9.02 -6.10 35.27
C ILE A 122 -7.89 -5.54 34.41
N THR A 123 -8.22 -5.16 33.17
CA THR A 123 -7.24 -4.53 32.30
C THR A 123 -6.91 -3.11 32.77
N ASN A 124 -5.68 -2.64 32.55
CA ASN A 124 -5.33 -1.25 32.86
C ASN A 124 -6.02 -0.30 31.85
N PRO A 125 -6.91 0.61 32.29
CA PRO A 125 -7.63 1.49 31.38
C PRO A 125 -6.73 2.46 30.60
N ILE A 126 -5.54 2.80 31.12
CA ILE A 126 -4.63 3.79 30.52
C ILE A 126 -3.63 3.15 29.56
N ASN A 127 -3.45 1.82 29.62
CA ASN A 127 -2.48 1.12 28.77
C ASN A 127 -3.08 0.81 27.39
N GLU A 128 -2.51 1.37 26.33
CA GLU A 128 -2.98 1.25 24.94
C GLU A 128 -2.10 0.38 24.03
N ASP A 129 -0.89 0.01 24.44
CA ASP A 129 0.05 -0.73 23.58
C ASP A 129 -0.12 -2.25 23.64
N LEU A 130 0.09 -2.85 24.81
CA LEU A 130 0.03 -4.29 25.01
C LEU A 130 -0.27 -4.66 26.46
N GLN A 131 -0.99 -5.75 26.66
CA GLN A 131 -1.04 -6.48 27.92
C GLN A 131 -0.54 -7.90 27.72
N HIS A 132 0.57 -8.25 28.38
CA HIS A 132 1.10 -9.62 28.34
C HIS A 132 0.04 -10.63 28.81
N PRO A 133 -0.04 -11.82 28.18
CA PRO A 133 -0.91 -12.91 28.61
C PRO A 133 -0.74 -13.22 30.09
N ILE A 134 -1.84 -13.53 30.76
CA ILE A 134 -1.84 -13.99 32.14
C ILE A 134 -2.21 -15.48 32.13
N HIS A 135 -1.50 -16.30 32.88
CA HIS A 135 -1.88 -17.69 33.09
C HIS A 135 -2.14 -17.95 34.58
N THR A 136 -3.12 -18.81 34.87
CA THR A 136 -3.62 -19.05 36.22
C THR A 136 -3.74 -20.54 36.52
N SER A 137 -3.49 -20.93 37.76
CA SER A 137 -3.68 -22.29 38.30
C SER A 137 -3.89 -22.24 39.81
N GLY A 138 -4.50 -23.25 40.42
CA GLY A 138 -4.68 -23.34 41.88
C GLY A 138 -5.50 -22.20 42.48
N ILE A 139 -6.37 -21.55 41.70
CA ILE A 139 -7.16 -20.40 42.17
C ILE A 139 -8.36 -20.87 43.00
N THR A 140 -8.52 -20.30 44.20
CA THR A 140 -9.71 -20.54 45.03
C THR A 140 -10.55 -19.27 45.10
N VAL A 141 -11.85 -19.39 44.79
CA VAL A 141 -12.79 -18.27 44.79
C VAL A 141 -13.78 -18.42 45.95
N VAL A 142 -13.86 -17.42 46.84
CA VAL A 142 -14.72 -17.41 48.03
C VAL A 142 -15.57 -16.13 48.06
N ASP A 143 -16.85 -16.22 48.40
CA ASP A 143 -17.78 -15.07 48.54
C ASP A 143 -17.71 -14.06 47.37
N SER A 144 -17.56 -14.56 46.15
CA SER A 144 -17.37 -13.75 44.94
C SER A 144 -18.32 -14.22 43.84
N THR A 145 -18.66 -13.34 42.88
CA THR A 145 -19.57 -13.68 41.78
C THR A 145 -18.82 -13.99 40.48
N ASP A 146 -19.46 -14.72 39.57
CA ASP A 146 -18.85 -15.11 38.29
C ASP A 146 -18.61 -13.89 37.38
N GLU A 147 -19.51 -12.90 37.43
CA GLU A 147 -19.41 -11.65 36.67
C GLU A 147 -18.20 -10.81 37.10
N ALA A 148 -17.73 -10.98 38.34
CA ALA A 148 -16.62 -10.24 38.92
C ALA A 148 -15.25 -10.89 38.68
N LYS A 149 -15.18 -11.98 37.92
CA LYS A 149 -13.90 -12.66 37.65
C LYS A 149 -12.98 -11.85 36.73
N VAL A 150 -13.49 -11.38 35.60
CA VAL A 150 -12.68 -10.69 34.59
C VAL A 150 -13.41 -9.45 34.09
N PHE A 151 -12.68 -8.35 33.87
CA PHE A 151 -13.18 -7.17 33.17
C PHE A 151 -12.15 -6.61 32.19
N ILE A 152 -12.52 -6.57 30.91
CA ILE A 152 -11.69 -6.05 29.84
C ILE A 152 -12.26 -4.72 29.35
N HIS A 153 -11.60 -3.61 29.66
CA HIS A 153 -11.96 -2.29 29.13
C HIS A 153 -12.02 -2.26 27.60
N ARG A 154 -12.84 -1.37 27.04
CA ARG A 154 -12.82 -1.06 25.60
C ARG A 154 -11.70 -0.09 25.27
N PRO A 155 -11.15 -0.13 24.04
CA PRO A 155 -10.25 0.91 23.54
C PRO A 155 -10.88 2.30 23.65
N ASP A 156 -10.11 3.26 24.14
CA ASP A 156 -10.53 4.65 24.22
C ASP A 156 -10.49 5.27 22.83
N ILE A 157 -11.67 5.67 22.34
CA ILE A 157 -11.83 6.30 21.03
C ILE A 157 -11.09 7.64 20.92
N SER A 158 -10.82 8.29 22.06
CA SER A 158 -10.05 9.54 22.08
C SER A 158 -8.61 9.35 21.58
N LYS A 159 -8.09 8.12 21.68
CA LYS A 159 -6.77 7.71 21.22
C LYS A 159 -6.71 7.43 19.72
N VAL A 160 -7.86 7.42 19.03
CA VAL A 160 -7.88 7.31 17.56
C VAL A 160 -7.63 8.68 16.94
N ASN A 161 -6.35 9.06 16.93
CA ASN A 161 -5.90 10.34 16.38
C ASN A 161 -4.43 10.25 15.91
N PRO A 162 -3.95 11.17 15.05
CA PRO A 162 -2.58 11.13 14.50
C PRO A 162 -1.44 11.10 15.52
N SER A 163 -1.69 11.58 16.73
CA SER A 163 -0.73 11.61 17.83
C SER A 163 -0.62 10.29 18.58
N ASP A 164 -1.70 9.49 18.61
CA ASP A 164 -1.81 8.29 19.44
C ASP A 164 -1.93 7.01 18.59
N CYS A 165 -3.11 6.63 18.08
CA CYS A 165 -3.36 5.39 17.29
C CYS A 165 -3.76 5.63 15.81
N VAL A 166 -3.52 6.85 15.31
CA VAL A 166 -3.80 7.38 13.97
C VAL A 166 -5.28 7.43 13.62
N ASP A 167 -5.83 6.30 13.18
CA ASP A 167 -7.13 6.20 12.52
C ASP A 167 -7.79 4.84 12.73
N MET A 168 -7.32 4.08 13.73
CA MET A 168 -7.90 2.84 14.22
C MET A 168 -7.65 2.70 15.73
N ASP A 169 -8.50 1.96 16.44
CA ASP A 169 -8.33 1.66 17.88
C ASP A 169 -6.93 1.10 18.18
N CYS A 170 -6.41 1.41 19.37
CA CYS A 170 -5.18 0.81 19.89
C CYS A 170 -5.44 -0.65 20.31
N ASP A 171 -4.40 -1.50 20.22
CA ASP A 171 -4.60 -2.94 20.30
C ASP A 171 -4.53 -3.54 21.71
N ALA A 172 -3.95 -2.88 22.73
CA ALA A 172 -3.73 -3.50 24.05
C ALA A 172 -4.96 -4.23 24.59
N LYS A 173 -6.09 -3.54 24.62
CA LYS A 173 -7.36 -4.03 25.18
C LYS A 173 -8.07 -5.02 24.25
N LYS A 174 -7.71 -5.02 22.96
CA LYS A 174 -8.24 -5.93 21.94
C LYS A 174 -7.45 -7.23 21.84
N LYS A 175 -6.24 -7.28 22.41
CA LYS A 175 -5.32 -8.42 22.40
C LYS A 175 -5.00 -8.94 23.80
N THR A 176 -5.92 -8.78 24.75
CA THR A 176 -5.78 -9.28 26.12
C THR A 176 -6.22 -10.74 26.21
N THR A 177 -5.43 -11.56 26.90
CA THR A 177 -5.73 -12.98 27.14
C THR A 177 -5.46 -13.37 28.59
N LEU A 178 -6.33 -14.23 29.12
CA LEU A 178 -6.14 -14.91 30.40
C LEU A 178 -6.34 -16.40 30.18
N LYS A 179 -5.38 -17.22 30.59
CA LYS A 179 -5.45 -18.68 30.53
C LYS A 179 -5.71 -19.27 31.91
N ASP A 180 -6.61 -20.23 31.95
CA ASP A 180 -6.85 -21.08 33.10
C ASP A 180 -6.34 -22.48 32.78
N LEU A 181 -5.21 -22.85 33.40
CA LEU A 181 -4.48 -24.07 33.07
C LEU A 181 -5.10 -25.31 33.70
N ASP A 182 -5.86 -25.17 34.79
CA ASP A 182 -6.45 -26.28 35.55
C ASP A 182 -7.97 -26.17 35.75
N GLY A 183 -8.58 -25.07 35.28
CA GLY A 183 -10.02 -24.85 35.41
C GLY A 183 -10.43 -24.23 36.75
N SER A 184 -9.47 -23.82 37.58
CA SER A 184 -9.71 -23.31 38.93
C SER A 184 -10.49 -21.98 38.95
N ILE A 185 -10.45 -21.19 37.88
CA ILE A 185 -11.22 -19.95 37.75
C ILE A 185 -12.43 -20.08 36.82
N LEU A 186 -12.32 -20.78 35.69
CA LEU A 186 -13.37 -20.89 34.68
C LEU A 186 -14.31 -22.07 34.91
N GLY A 187 -13.95 -23.00 35.81
CA GLY A 187 -14.63 -24.28 36.07
C GLY A 187 -14.18 -25.41 35.15
N THR A 188 -13.47 -25.08 34.07
CA THR A 188 -12.89 -25.99 33.09
C THR A 188 -11.63 -25.36 32.53
N VAL A 189 -10.63 -26.16 32.15
CA VAL A 189 -9.43 -25.67 31.46
C VAL A 189 -9.85 -24.88 30.21
N GLY A 190 -9.31 -23.67 30.06
CA GLY A 190 -9.78 -22.78 29.02
C GLY A 190 -9.09 -21.42 29.02
N SER A 191 -9.66 -20.47 28.28
CA SER A 191 -9.09 -19.13 28.16
C SER A 191 -10.18 -18.07 28.06
N VAL A 192 -9.88 -16.88 28.56
CA VAL A 192 -10.65 -15.66 28.32
C VAL A 192 -9.91 -14.82 27.29
N ILE A 193 -10.60 -14.45 26.21
CA ILE A 193 -10.05 -13.60 25.14
C ILE A 193 -10.88 -12.33 25.00
N SER A 194 -10.23 -11.20 24.75
CA SER A 194 -10.90 -9.93 24.48
C SER A 194 -11.70 -9.96 23.18
N GLN A 195 -12.80 -9.22 23.12
CA GLN A 195 -13.58 -9.03 21.89
C GLN A 195 -12.88 -8.07 20.93
N SER A 196 -12.05 -8.61 20.03
CA SER A 196 -11.28 -7.84 19.05
C SER A 196 -12.15 -7.22 17.94
N GLU A 197 -13.33 -7.76 17.69
CA GLU A 197 -14.25 -7.30 16.66
C GLU A 197 -15.27 -6.25 17.13
N TYR A 198 -15.11 -5.74 18.35
CA TYR A 198 -16.02 -4.73 18.91
C TYR A 198 -16.16 -3.54 17.95
N GLU A 199 -17.41 -3.18 17.61
CA GLU A 199 -17.75 -2.11 16.67
C GLU A 199 -17.21 -2.31 15.24
N TRP A 200 -17.09 -3.56 14.78
CA TRP A 200 -16.75 -3.85 13.37
C TRP A 200 -17.82 -3.30 12.42
N ASP A 201 -17.42 -2.44 11.48
CA ASP A 201 -18.32 -1.67 10.60
C ASP A 201 -19.37 -0.83 11.37
N GLY A 202 -19.14 -0.59 12.66
CA GLY A 202 -19.97 0.22 13.55
C GLY A 202 -19.55 1.68 13.51
N ASP A 203 -19.14 2.23 14.66
CA ASP A 203 -18.65 3.61 14.76
C ASP A 203 -17.43 3.86 13.85
N PRO A 204 -17.55 4.67 12.78
CA PRO A 204 -16.45 4.90 11.83
C PRO A 204 -15.20 5.54 12.47
N ARG A 205 -15.36 6.20 13.62
CA ARG A 205 -14.25 6.82 14.36
C ARG A 205 -13.27 5.80 14.93
N ARG A 206 -13.68 4.53 15.10
CA ARG A 206 -12.82 3.44 15.60
C ARG A 206 -11.96 2.81 14.50
N GLY A 207 -12.28 3.09 13.24
CA GLY A 207 -11.45 2.67 12.11
C GLY A 207 -11.39 1.16 11.87
N LEU A 208 -12.38 0.40 12.32
CA LEU A 208 -12.47 -1.06 12.19
C LEU A 208 -13.63 -1.45 11.27
N GLY A 209 -13.36 -2.26 10.25
CA GLY A 209 -14.39 -2.71 9.32
C GLY A 209 -13.85 -3.42 8.08
N ASP A 210 -14.75 -3.92 7.24
CA ASP A 210 -14.39 -4.69 6.04
C ASP A 210 -13.61 -3.84 5.03
N TYR A 211 -13.85 -2.53 5.00
CA TYR A 211 -13.14 -1.57 4.16
C TYR A 211 -11.63 -1.42 4.51
N ARG A 212 -11.20 -1.93 5.67
CA ARG A 212 -9.80 -1.91 6.14
C ARG A 212 -9.05 -3.20 5.87
N ILE A 213 -9.73 -4.26 5.45
CA ILE A 213 -9.09 -5.52 5.12
C ILE A 213 -8.10 -5.32 3.95
N PRO A 214 -6.85 -5.82 4.04
CA PRO A 214 -5.87 -5.69 2.98
C PRO A 214 -6.42 -6.19 1.64
N LYS A 215 -6.34 -5.33 0.61
CA LYS A 215 -6.89 -5.64 -0.73
C LYS A 215 -6.30 -6.92 -1.33
N VAL A 216 -5.05 -7.22 -1.01
CA VAL A 216 -4.35 -8.44 -1.45
C VAL A 216 -5.01 -9.73 -0.94
N MET A 217 -5.69 -9.68 0.22
CA MET A 217 -6.47 -10.78 0.76
C MET A 217 -7.79 -10.96 -0.01
N LEU A 218 -8.40 -9.85 -0.43
CA LEU A 218 -9.68 -9.82 -1.12
C LEU A 218 -9.55 -9.78 -2.65
N SER A 219 -8.42 -10.24 -3.19
CA SER A 219 -8.17 -10.23 -4.63
C SER A 219 -7.74 -11.61 -5.07
N PHE A 220 -8.46 -12.16 -6.04
CA PHE A 220 -7.94 -13.29 -6.80
C PHE A 220 -6.68 -12.85 -7.53
N PRO A 221 -5.77 -13.77 -7.83
CA PRO A 221 -4.57 -13.46 -8.59
C PRO A 221 -4.88 -12.81 -9.94
N ASN A 222 -5.98 -13.19 -10.58
CA ASN A 222 -6.46 -12.60 -11.83
C ASN A 222 -6.90 -11.12 -11.71
N GLY A 223 -6.88 -10.54 -10.50
CA GLY A 223 -7.23 -9.16 -10.19
C GLY A 223 -8.71 -8.90 -9.86
N SER A 224 -9.56 -9.93 -9.91
CA SER A 224 -10.96 -9.81 -9.49
C SER A 224 -11.10 -9.82 -7.96
N SER A 225 -12.09 -9.08 -7.44
CA SER A 225 -12.32 -9.00 -6.01
C SER A 225 -13.06 -10.23 -5.48
N ILE A 226 -12.64 -10.70 -4.31
CA ILE A 226 -13.28 -11.80 -3.57
C ILE A 226 -14.19 -11.16 -2.50
N PRO A 227 -15.49 -11.51 -2.46
CA PRO A 227 -16.37 -11.07 -1.38
C PRO A 227 -15.83 -11.52 -0.02
N VAL A 228 -15.91 -10.65 0.98
CA VAL A 228 -15.31 -10.89 2.29
C VAL A 228 -15.94 -12.11 2.96
N GLU A 229 -17.25 -12.30 2.79
CA GLU A 229 -18.02 -13.40 3.39
C GLU A 229 -17.58 -14.79 2.89
N GLN A 230 -16.91 -14.87 1.73
CA GLN A 230 -16.39 -16.13 1.20
C GLN A 230 -15.07 -16.55 1.87
N ILE A 231 -14.28 -15.59 2.36
CA ILE A 231 -12.96 -15.84 2.94
C ILE A 231 -13.02 -15.77 4.47
N ALA A 232 -13.71 -14.75 4.98
CA ALA A 232 -13.78 -14.41 6.39
C ALA A 232 -15.23 -14.07 6.79
N PRO A 233 -16.11 -15.09 6.85
CA PRO A 233 -17.48 -14.93 7.34
C PRO A 233 -17.55 -14.48 8.81
N HIS A 234 -16.48 -14.70 9.58
CA HIS A 234 -16.40 -14.30 10.99
C HIS A 234 -15.29 -13.27 11.21
N LYS A 235 -15.50 -12.35 12.17
CA LYS A 235 -14.59 -11.21 12.43
C LYS A 235 -13.95 -11.32 13.81
N GLY A 236 -12.72 -10.84 13.95
CA GLY A 236 -11.92 -10.91 15.17
C GLY A 236 -11.14 -12.23 15.29
N VAL A 237 -10.74 -12.56 16.51
CA VAL A 237 -9.93 -13.74 16.82
C VAL A 237 -10.74 -15.03 16.61
N ILE A 238 -10.05 -16.09 16.17
CA ILE A 238 -10.63 -17.44 16.04
C ILE A 238 -11.32 -17.86 17.34
N ARG A 239 -12.57 -18.29 17.25
CA ARG A 239 -13.36 -18.74 18.39
C ARG A 239 -14.28 -19.87 17.98
N LYS A 240 -13.89 -21.09 18.33
CA LYS A 240 -14.73 -22.28 18.32
C LYS A 240 -15.07 -22.59 19.77
N ASP A 241 -16.33 -22.89 20.06
CA ASP A 241 -16.79 -23.24 21.41
C ASP A 241 -16.50 -22.17 22.49
N CYS A 242 -16.82 -20.91 22.16
CA CYS A 242 -16.70 -19.77 23.06
C CYS A 242 -18.04 -19.10 23.35
N GLU A 243 -18.26 -18.72 24.61
CA GLU A 243 -19.42 -17.96 25.06
C GLU A 243 -19.05 -16.49 25.30
N TYR A 244 -19.88 -15.56 24.83
CA TYR A 244 -19.66 -14.13 25.07
C TYR A 244 -20.20 -13.70 26.43
N MET A 245 -19.29 -13.29 27.32
CA MET A 245 -19.61 -12.80 28.66
C MET A 245 -19.74 -11.28 28.63
N ARG A 246 -20.99 -10.78 28.66
CA ARG A 246 -21.28 -9.33 28.58
C ARG A 246 -20.61 -8.52 29.68
N THR A 247 -20.60 -9.04 30.91
CA THR A 247 -19.98 -8.40 32.08
C THR A 247 -18.46 -8.36 31.98
N TRP A 248 -17.84 -9.35 31.34
CA TRP A 248 -16.39 -9.38 31.13
C TRP A 248 -15.94 -8.57 29.91
N GLN A 249 -16.88 -8.29 28.99
CA GLN A 249 -16.61 -7.70 27.67
C GLN A 249 -15.63 -8.55 26.83
N GLY A 250 -15.72 -9.87 26.99
CA GLY A 250 -14.83 -10.83 26.35
C GLY A 250 -15.50 -12.20 26.20
N TYR A 251 -14.77 -13.14 25.63
CA TYR A 251 -15.21 -14.50 25.38
C TYR A 251 -14.59 -15.46 26.38
N LYS A 252 -15.42 -16.31 26.97
CA LYS A 252 -15.01 -17.51 27.71
C LYS A 252 -14.92 -18.66 26.72
N CYS A 253 -13.72 -19.16 26.48
CA CYS A 253 -13.44 -20.18 25.47
C CYS A 253 -12.99 -21.49 26.10
N THR A 254 -13.51 -22.60 25.59
CA THR A 254 -13.09 -23.96 25.95
C THR A 254 -12.71 -24.71 24.68
N GLY A 255 -11.57 -25.40 24.67
CA GLY A 255 -11.19 -26.31 23.57
C GLY A 255 -10.10 -25.82 22.61
N LEU A 256 -9.80 -24.52 22.56
CA LEU A 256 -8.64 -23.99 21.83
C LEU A 256 -7.56 -23.51 22.80
N ASP A 257 -6.30 -23.81 22.47
CA ASP A 257 -5.13 -23.30 23.21
C ASP A 257 -4.55 -22.06 22.52
N TYR A 258 -4.76 -20.89 23.12
CA TYR A 258 -4.46 -19.61 22.50
C TYR A 258 -3.04 -19.11 22.77
N ARG A 259 -2.21 -18.79 21.79
CA ARG A 259 -0.91 -18.14 22.00
C ARG A 259 -0.91 -16.71 21.47
N MET A 260 0.01 -15.90 21.98
CA MET A 260 0.27 -14.57 21.42
C MET A 260 1.38 -14.67 20.37
N LEU A 261 1.03 -14.39 19.11
CA LEU A 261 1.99 -14.29 18.01
C LEU A 261 2.43 -12.83 17.86
N VAL A 262 3.73 -12.61 17.99
CA VAL A 262 4.39 -11.33 17.72
C VAL A 262 4.82 -11.31 16.27
N ILE A 263 4.45 -10.24 15.57
CA ILE A 263 4.82 -9.97 14.18
C ILE A 263 5.62 -8.67 14.19
N GLU A 264 6.93 -8.76 13.98
CA GLU A 264 7.84 -7.62 14.07
C GLU A 264 8.56 -7.38 12.73
N SER A 265 8.53 -6.13 12.25
CA SER A 265 9.36 -5.69 11.13
C SER A 265 10.74 -5.27 11.64
N LEU A 266 11.79 -5.88 11.10
CA LEU A 266 13.20 -5.55 11.38
C LEU A 266 13.84 -4.72 10.25
N ASP A 267 13.03 -4.15 9.36
CA ASP A 267 13.50 -3.25 8.33
C ASP A 267 14.01 -1.94 8.93
N ALA A 268 14.92 -1.26 8.24
CA ALA A 268 15.50 0.01 8.70
C ALA A 268 14.46 1.13 8.88
N ASP A 269 13.29 1.00 8.25
CA ASP A 269 12.16 1.91 8.33
C ASP A 269 11.05 1.44 9.29
N THR A 270 11.34 0.48 10.19
CA THR A 270 10.35 -0.13 11.10
C THR A 270 9.54 0.88 11.91
N GLU A 271 10.13 2.02 12.28
CA GLU A 271 9.44 3.07 13.03
C GLU A 271 8.62 4.04 12.16
N THR A 272 8.91 4.15 10.87
CA THR A 272 8.39 5.22 10.02
C THR A 272 7.42 4.72 8.95
N ARG A 273 7.56 3.46 8.50
CA ARG A 273 6.63 2.85 7.57
C ARG A 273 5.43 2.28 8.34
N ARG A 274 4.23 2.64 7.89
CA ARG A 274 2.99 2.06 8.38
C ARG A 274 2.67 0.76 7.64
N LEU A 275 2.61 -0.34 8.39
CA LEU A 275 2.21 -1.67 7.92
C LEU A 275 0.77 -2.05 8.28
N SER A 276 0.14 -1.24 9.13
CA SER A 276 -1.19 -1.49 9.67
C SER A 276 -2.33 -0.96 8.80
N PRO A 277 -3.52 -1.58 8.86
CA PRO A 277 -3.84 -2.77 9.63
C PRO A 277 -3.17 -4.03 9.08
N VAL A 278 -2.66 -4.88 9.97
CA VAL A 278 -2.22 -6.24 9.66
C VAL A 278 -3.42 -7.16 9.83
N ALA A 279 -3.76 -7.91 8.79
CA ALA A 279 -4.83 -8.89 8.84
C ALA A 279 -4.25 -10.29 9.12
N VAL A 280 -4.86 -10.98 10.08
CA VAL A 280 -4.59 -12.37 10.41
C VAL A 280 -5.86 -13.16 10.13
N LEU A 281 -5.79 -14.07 9.15
CA LEU A 281 -6.90 -14.90 8.71
C LEU A 281 -6.67 -16.35 9.16
N GLY A 282 -7.65 -16.98 9.80
CA GLY A 282 -7.59 -18.40 10.17
C GLY A 282 -8.97 -18.98 10.44
N ASP A 283 -9.24 -20.18 9.94
CA ASP A 283 -10.54 -20.88 10.10
C ASP A 283 -11.78 -20.04 9.76
N GLY A 284 -11.69 -19.13 8.79
CA GLY A 284 -12.78 -18.23 8.39
C GLY A 284 -12.98 -17.01 9.31
N PHE A 285 -12.05 -16.77 10.25
CA PHE A 285 -12.00 -15.58 11.10
C PHE A 285 -10.91 -14.62 10.59
N VAL A 286 -11.24 -13.32 10.48
CA VAL A 286 -10.26 -12.27 10.19
C VAL A 286 -10.13 -11.29 11.34
N ASP A 287 -8.91 -11.13 11.83
CA ASP A 287 -8.56 -10.16 12.87
C ASP A 287 -7.68 -9.04 12.30
N LEU A 288 -7.99 -7.78 12.61
CA LEU A 288 -7.23 -6.61 12.16
C LEU A 288 -6.47 -5.98 13.33
N ILE A 289 -5.20 -5.69 13.09
CA ILE A 289 -4.24 -5.24 14.10
C ILE A 289 -3.62 -3.91 13.67
N ASN A 290 -3.74 -2.88 14.49
CA ASN A 290 -3.24 -1.53 14.21
C ASN A 290 -1.77 -1.33 14.64
N GLY A 291 -1.35 -1.98 15.72
CA GLY A 291 -0.06 -1.79 16.39
C GLY A 291 -0.12 -0.84 17.59
N PRO A 292 1.03 -0.55 18.21
CA PRO A 292 1.14 0.26 19.42
C PRO A 292 0.89 1.76 19.15
N GLN A 293 0.68 2.50 20.24
CA GLN A 293 0.59 3.95 20.24
C GLN A 293 1.95 4.58 19.92
N ASP A 294 1.94 5.78 19.35
CA ASP A 294 3.13 6.64 19.34
C ASP A 294 3.35 7.28 20.71
N HIS A 295 4.57 7.17 21.23
CA HIS A 295 5.03 7.80 22.48
C HIS A 295 6.09 8.87 22.25
N GLY A 296 6.52 9.07 21.00
CA GLY A 296 7.59 9.98 20.62
C GLY A 296 7.14 11.45 20.55
N TRP A 297 7.90 12.33 21.19
CA TRP A 297 7.70 13.78 21.09
C TRP A 297 8.86 14.46 20.34
N CYS A 298 8.55 15.07 19.20
CA CYS A 298 9.49 15.70 18.28
C CYS A 298 9.20 17.20 18.15
N ALA A 299 10.05 18.03 18.78
CA ALA A 299 10.03 19.50 18.66
C ALA A 299 8.64 20.16 18.86
N GLY A 300 7.85 19.64 19.82
CA GLY A 300 6.53 20.18 20.15
C GLY A 300 5.35 19.50 19.44
N TYR A 301 5.60 18.46 18.63
CA TYR A 301 4.60 17.66 17.93
C TYR A 301 4.91 16.16 18.11
N THR A 302 3.98 15.28 17.74
CA THR A 302 4.24 13.83 17.74
C THR A 302 5.20 13.45 16.63
N CYS A 303 6.07 12.48 16.92
CA CYS A 303 7.10 12.03 15.99
C CYS A 303 6.53 11.24 14.81
N GLN A 304 5.33 10.67 14.95
CA GLN A 304 4.76 9.67 14.06
C GLN A 304 5.72 8.48 13.87
N LYS A 305 6.39 8.10 14.96
CA LYS A 305 7.35 7.00 15.00
C LYS A 305 6.80 5.88 15.86
N ARG A 306 6.55 4.73 15.25
CA ARG A 306 5.94 3.58 15.92
C ARG A 306 6.65 2.34 15.49
N VAL A 307 7.21 1.62 16.46
CA VAL A 307 7.79 0.31 16.19
C VAL A 307 6.72 -0.55 15.53
N SER A 308 7.04 -1.11 14.35
CA SER A 308 6.17 -2.01 13.62
C SER A 308 6.14 -3.39 14.29
N LEU A 309 5.48 -3.44 15.46
CA LEU A 309 5.35 -4.59 16.33
C LEU A 309 3.86 -4.88 16.56
N PHE A 310 3.38 -6.01 16.07
CA PHE A 310 1.96 -6.37 16.11
C PHE A 310 1.76 -7.63 16.94
N HIS A 311 0.72 -7.64 17.78
CA HIS A 311 0.40 -8.78 18.64
C HIS A 311 -0.93 -9.37 18.20
N SER A 312 -0.92 -10.64 17.82
CA SER A 312 -2.10 -11.41 17.42
C SER A 312 -2.40 -12.50 18.44
N ILE A 313 -3.67 -12.80 18.64
CA ILE A 313 -4.10 -13.99 19.39
C ILE A 313 -4.36 -15.08 18.37
N ILE A 314 -3.58 -16.17 18.44
CA ILE A 314 -3.68 -17.33 17.55
C ILE A 314 -4.00 -18.59 18.38
N ALA A 315 -4.41 -19.68 17.73
CA ALA A 315 -4.59 -20.98 18.37
C ALA A 315 -3.51 -21.96 17.88
N THR A 316 -2.95 -22.79 18.76
CA THR A 316 -1.97 -23.83 18.39
C THR A 316 -2.62 -24.90 17.52
N ASN A 317 -1.84 -25.59 16.67
CA ASN A 317 -2.34 -26.60 15.71
C ASN A 317 -3.30 -26.07 14.63
N HIS A 318 -3.38 -24.75 14.44
CA HIS A 318 -4.13 -24.12 13.35
C HIS A 318 -3.18 -23.45 12.34
N SER A 319 -3.72 -23.12 11.16
CA SER A 319 -3.02 -22.37 10.13
C SER A 319 -3.55 -20.95 10.03
N PHE A 320 -2.65 -19.97 9.96
CA PHE A 320 -2.98 -18.56 9.83
C PHE A 320 -2.27 -17.92 8.63
N ASP A 321 -3.00 -17.13 7.88
CA ASP A 321 -2.47 -16.32 6.78
C ASP A 321 -2.37 -14.85 7.21
N ILE A 322 -1.19 -14.27 7.04
CA ILE A 322 -0.88 -12.88 7.42
C ILE A 322 -0.79 -12.01 6.16
N PHE A 323 -1.52 -10.90 6.19
CA PHE A 323 -1.54 -9.89 5.14
C PHE A 323 -1.25 -8.51 5.70
N PHE A 324 -0.39 -7.77 5.00
CA PHE A 324 -0.09 -6.37 5.32
C PHE A 324 -0.88 -5.43 4.41
N SER A 325 -1.30 -4.27 4.93
CA SER A 325 -1.94 -3.22 4.12
C SER A 325 -0.97 -2.47 3.20
N SER A 326 0.33 -2.62 3.44
CA SER A 326 1.44 -1.95 2.76
C SER A 326 2.43 -2.98 2.18
N ILE A 327 3.59 -2.51 1.72
CA ILE A 327 4.68 -3.37 1.25
C ILE A 327 5.12 -4.27 2.40
N SER A 328 5.12 -5.60 2.21
CA SER A 328 5.55 -6.56 3.24
C SER A 328 7.01 -6.33 3.65
N PRO A 329 7.37 -6.49 4.95
CA PRO A 329 8.74 -6.32 5.42
C PRO A 329 9.75 -7.21 4.71
N GLN A 330 10.97 -6.73 4.47
CA GLN A 330 12.06 -7.54 3.92
C GLN A 330 12.69 -8.43 5.00
N LYS A 331 12.81 -7.91 6.21
CA LYS A 331 13.19 -8.65 7.41
C LYS A 331 12.00 -8.71 8.35
N LEU A 332 11.43 -9.90 8.52
CA LEU A 332 10.29 -10.16 9.38
C LEU A 332 10.72 -11.13 10.48
N ARG A 333 10.37 -10.82 11.73
CA ARG A 333 10.50 -11.75 12.86
C ARG A 333 9.10 -12.14 13.33
N LEU A 334 8.92 -13.45 13.52
CA LEU A 334 7.72 -14.05 14.08
C LEU A 334 8.11 -14.76 15.38
N MET A 335 7.37 -14.53 16.46
CA MET A 335 7.63 -15.18 17.75
C MET A 335 6.31 -15.59 18.40
N MET A 336 6.21 -16.83 18.87
CA MET A 336 5.14 -17.21 19.80
C MET A 336 5.63 -16.96 21.23
N LEU A 337 4.91 -16.11 21.98
CA LEU A 337 5.28 -15.82 23.36
C LEU A 337 4.88 -16.96 24.29
N ASN A 338 5.78 -17.32 25.20
CA ASN A 338 5.59 -18.31 26.27
C ASN A 338 4.97 -19.62 25.74
N ALA A 339 5.48 -20.10 24.60
CA ALA A 339 5.07 -21.35 23.98
C ALA A 339 6.04 -22.48 24.32
N ASP A 340 5.49 -23.68 24.50
CA ASP A 340 6.30 -24.88 24.68
C ASP A 340 6.96 -25.27 23.33
N PRO A 341 8.21 -25.78 23.31
CA PRO A 341 8.85 -26.25 22.08
C PRO A 341 8.07 -27.32 21.30
N ALA A 342 7.16 -28.06 21.94
CA ALA A 342 6.29 -29.03 21.30
C ALA A 342 5.09 -28.40 20.56
N GLU A 343 4.78 -27.13 20.85
CA GLU A 343 3.67 -26.42 20.23
C GLU A 343 4.09 -25.81 18.90
N SER A 344 3.21 -25.89 17.91
CA SER A 344 3.47 -25.31 16.60
C SER A 344 2.22 -24.67 16.02
N VAL A 345 2.45 -23.75 15.10
CA VAL A 345 1.44 -23.07 14.29
C VAL A 345 1.98 -22.98 12.87
N LEU A 346 1.10 -23.14 11.88
CA LEU A 346 1.46 -22.88 10.50
C LEU A 346 1.13 -21.42 10.17
N VAL A 347 2.13 -20.66 9.74
CA VAL A 347 1.93 -19.26 9.31
C VAL A 347 2.31 -19.13 7.84
N SER A 348 1.37 -18.66 7.03
CA SER A 348 1.64 -18.22 5.66
C SER A 348 1.70 -16.70 5.63
N VAL A 349 2.67 -16.12 4.93
CA VAL A 349 2.78 -14.67 4.80
C VAL A 349 2.75 -14.30 3.32
N PHE A 350 1.89 -13.35 2.97
CA PHE A 350 1.81 -12.88 1.59
C PHE A 350 2.92 -11.86 1.26
N TYR A 351 3.66 -12.13 0.18
CA TYR A 351 4.65 -11.22 -0.38
C TYR A 351 4.26 -10.83 -1.81
N SER A 352 4.10 -9.52 -2.04
CA SER A 352 3.73 -8.99 -3.35
C SER A 352 4.86 -9.12 -4.38
N LYS A 353 6.12 -9.22 -3.95
CA LYS A 353 7.30 -9.41 -4.82
C LYS A 353 7.75 -10.88 -4.80
N PRO A 354 8.02 -11.49 -5.97
CA PRO A 354 8.59 -12.82 -6.02
C PRO A 354 10.07 -12.68 -5.67
N GLN A 355 10.44 -13.19 -4.52
CA GLN A 355 11.80 -13.11 -4.00
C GLN A 355 12.10 -14.40 -3.23
N ARG A 356 13.36 -14.82 -3.23
CA ARG A 356 13.83 -15.87 -2.32
C ARG A 356 13.70 -15.31 -0.90
N LEU A 357 13.02 -16.04 -0.04
CA LEU A 357 12.92 -15.74 1.39
C LEU A 357 13.68 -16.85 2.12
N ASP A 358 14.66 -16.44 2.90
CA ASP A 358 15.40 -17.34 3.77
C ASP A 358 14.76 -17.30 5.15
N VAL A 359 14.49 -18.48 5.71
CA VAL A 359 13.88 -18.63 7.04
C VAL A 359 14.96 -19.02 8.02
N TYR A 360 14.99 -18.35 9.16
CA TYR A 360 15.94 -18.63 10.23
C TYR A 360 15.16 -18.98 11.49
N ALA A 361 15.55 -20.07 12.16
CA ALA A 361 15.09 -20.43 13.50
C ALA A 361 16.32 -20.42 14.42
N ASP A 362 16.27 -19.68 15.52
CA ASP A 362 17.41 -19.50 16.45
C ASP A 362 18.72 -19.08 15.74
N ASN A 363 18.59 -18.18 14.76
CA ASN A 363 19.66 -17.72 13.86
C ASN A 363 20.29 -18.81 12.96
N VAL A 364 19.70 -20.00 12.89
CA VAL A 364 20.10 -21.08 12.00
C VAL A 364 19.21 -21.09 10.77
N LEU A 365 19.81 -21.11 9.57
CA LEU A 365 19.08 -21.20 8.31
C LEU A 365 18.31 -22.52 8.24
N VAL A 366 16.99 -22.44 8.05
CA VAL A 366 16.11 -23.58 7.85
C VAL A 366 15.83 -23.74 6.37
N ALA A 367 16.23 -24.88 5.81
CA ALA A 367 15.95 -25.19 4.41
C ALA A 367 14.44 -25.29 4.17
N PRO A 368 13.95 -24.80 3.01
CA PRO A 368 12.60 -25.10 2.61
C PRO A 368 12.45 -26.60 2.30
N THR A 369 11.28 -27.17 2.59
CA THR A 369 11.00 -28.60 2.42
C THR A 369 11.04 -29.08 0.97
N ASN A 370 10.97 -28.16 0.01
CA ASN A 370 11.09 -28.40 -1.43
C ASN A 370 12.47 -28.01 -1.99
N ALA A 371 13.54 -28.03 -1.20
CA ALA A 371 14.91 -27.76 -1.67
C ALA A 371 15.68 -29.03 -2.05
N GLU A 372 16.58 -28.89 -3.04
CA GLU A 372 17.71 -29.78 -3.28
C GLU A 372 19.01 -29.08 -2.91
N TRP A 373 19.69 -29.59 -1.90
CA TRP A 373 20.98 -29.06 -1.45
C TRP A 373 22.11 -29.43 -2.42
N ASN A 374 23.08 -28.53 -2.56
CA ASN A 374 24.36 -28.86 -3.17
C ASN A 374 25.17 -29.82 -2.26
N ALA A 375 26.17 -30.50 -2.84
CA ALA A 375 26.92 -31.55 -2.15
C ALA A 375 27.66 -31.08 -0.88
N ASP A 376 27.93 -29.77 -0.77
CA ASP A 376 28.60 -29.09 0.31
C ASP A 376 27.64 -28.41 1.32
N ASN A 377 26.32 -28.52 1.14
CA ASN A 377 25.27 -27.91 2.00
C ASN A 377 25.43 -26.39 2.21
N THR A 378 25.95 -25.68 1.20
CA THR A 378 26.13 -24.22 1.23
C THR A 378 25.03 -23.47 0.46
N ASP A 379 24.36 -24.11 -0.49
CA ASP A 379 23.29 -23.53 -1.30
C ASP A 379 22.28 -24.60 -1.74
N TYR A 380 21.07 -24.19 -2.14
CA TYR A 380 20.04 -25.11 -2.57
C TYR A 380 19.20 -24.59 -3.74
N ILE A 381 18.71 -25.51 -4.56
CA ILE A 381 17.81 -25.25 -5.68
C ILE A 381 16.39 -25.61 -5.26
N LEU A 382 15.45 -24.68 -5.40
CA LEU A 382 14.03 -24.90 -5.12
C LEU A 382 13.39 -25.76 -6.22
N LYS A 383 12.74 -26.87 -5.82
CA LYS A 383 11.88 -27.68 -6.67
C LYS A 383 10.49 -27.05 -6.78
N LYS A 384 9.72 -27.46 -7.81
CA LYS A 384 8.34 -27.01 -7.99
C LYS A 384 7.52 -27.22 -6.70
N PRO A 385 6.58 -26.31 -6.38
CA PRO A 385 5.73 -26.45 -5.20
C PRO A 385 4.95 -27.77 -5.24
N THR A 386 4.89 -28.47 -4.10
CA THR A 386 4.14 -29.72 -3.93
C THR A 386 2.63 -29.51 -3.70
N HIS A 387 2.21 -28.27 -3.40
CA HIS A 387 0.80 -27.90 -3.20
C HIS A 387 0.37 -26.72 -4.10
N PRO A 388 0.27 -26.91 -5.43
CA PRO A 388 -0.25 -25.89 -6.35
C PRO A 388 -1.77 -25.65 -6.19
N GLU A 389 -2.51 -26.58 -5.58
CA GLU A 389 -3.98 -26.59 -5.59
C GLU A 389 -4.63 -25.59 -4.62
N ARG A 390 -4.01 -25.28 -3.47
CA ARG A 390 -4.60 -24.36 -2.46
C ARG A 390 -4.70 -22.90 -2.92
N LEU A 391 -4.04 -22.55 -4.02
CA LEU A 391 -3.95 -21.19 -4.52
C LEU A 391 -4.62 -20.98 -5.89
N GLY A 392 -5.11 -22.03 -6.56
CA GLY A 392 -5.77 -21.91 -7.87
C GLY A 392 -4.92 -21.19 -8.92
N LEU A 393 -3.59 -21.35 -8.88
CA LEU A 393 -2.62 -20.43 -9.48
C LEU A 393 -1.72 -21.08 -10.53
N ASN A 394 -1.85 -20.67 -11.79
CA ASN A 394 -0.87 -20.93 -12.84
C ASN A 394 0.38 -20.04 -12.64
N ALA A 395 1.55 -20.66 -12.47
CA ALA A 395 2.80 -19.99 -12.12
C ALA A 395 3.37 -19.02 -13.18
N SER A 396 2.93 -19.09 -14.43
CA SER A 396 3.34 -18.17 -15.51
C SER A 396 2.80 -16.75 -15.33
N PHE A 397 1.59 -16.62 -14.75
CA PHE A 397 0.89 -15.35 -14.48
C PHE A 397 1.71 -14.33 -13.68
N PHE A 398 2.41 -14.79 -12.62
CA PHE A 398 3.10 -13.88 -11.69
C PHE A 398 4.40 -13.30 -12.23
N ARG A 399 5.04 -13.96 -13.20
CA ARG A 399 6.33 -13.52 -13.72
C ARG A 399 6.16 -12.40 -14.75
N SER A 400 5.14 -12.51 -15.60
CA SER A 400 4.90 -11.57 -16.70
C SER A 400 4.16 -10.30 -16.25
N SER A 401 3.19 -10.42 -15.33
CA SER A 401 2.43 -9.26 -14.82
C SER A 401 3.29 -8.27 -14.01
N LYS A 402 4.31 -8.74 -13.28
CA LYS A 402 5.16 -7.89 -12.42
C LYS A 402 6.30 -7.19 -13.17
N ALA A 403 6.75 -7.74 -14.30
CA ALA A 403 7.82 -7.16 -15.11
C ALA A 403 7.29 -6.28 -16.26
N ALA A 404 6.00 -6.37 -16.58
CA ALA A 404 5.37 -5.56 -17.61
C ALA A 404 5.08 -4.14 -17.13
N ASN A 405 5.42 -3.15 -17.97
CA ASN A 405 5.00 -1.76 -17.76
C ASN A 405 3.79 -1.38 -18.62
N THR A 406 3.38 -2.23 -19.56
CA THR A 406 2.21 -2.05 -20.41
C THR A 406 1.45 -3.37 -20.56
N ILE A 407 0.15 -3.35 -20.30
CA ILE A 407 -0.78 -4.47 -20.46
C ILE A 407 -1.87 -4.02 -21.43
N ALA A 408 -2.00 -4.71 -22.55
CA ALA A 408 -3.00 -4.39 -23.58
C ALA A 408 -4.01 -5.53 -23.71
N SER A 409 -5.28 -5.17 -23.88
CA SER A 409 -6.37 -6.12 -24.12
C SER A 409 -6.90 -5.99 -25.55
N PHE A 410 -7.04 -7.11 -26.24
CA PHE A 410 -7.55 -7.20 -27.60
C PHE A 410 -8.82 -8.04 -27.61
N VAL A 411 -9.86 -7.54 -28.26
CA VAL A 411 -11.17 -8.21 -28.30
C VAL A 411 -11.30 -9.02 -29.59
N ASP A 412 -11.86 -10.22 -29.47
CA ASP A 412 -12.12 -11.12 -30.60
C ASP A 412 -13.00 -10.50 -31.69
N SER A 413 -12.55 -10.63 -32.94
CA SER A 413 -13.17 -10.11 -34.16
C SER A 413 -13.62 -11.18 -35.15
N GLY A 414 -13.48 -12.48 -34.83
CA GLY A 414 -13.85 -13.56 -35.74
C GLY A 414 -15.36 -13.62 -36.07
N GLN A 415 -15.70 -14.25 -37.20
CA GLN A 415 -17.08 -14.36 -37.73
C GLN A 415 -17.48 -15.78 -38.18
N ASP A 416 -16.72 -16.79 -37.80
CA ASP A 416 -16.86 -18.21 -38.16
C ASP A 416 -18.08 -18.94 -37.56
N ASP A 417 -18.88 -18.25 -36.74
CA ASP A 417 -20.10 -18.80 -36.14
C ASP A 417 -21.27 -18.72 -37.14
N LEU A 418 -21.77 -19.86 -37.63
CA LEU A 418 -22.98 -19.92 -38.47
C LEU A 418 -24.18 -20.40 -37.61
N PRO A 419 -25.32 -19.68 -37.57
CA PRO A 419 -26.40 -19.93 -36.59
C PRO A 419 -27.08 -21.30 -36.64
N LEU A 420 -26.87 -22.07 -37.71
CA LEU A 420 -27.64 -23.29 -38.04
C LEU A 420 -26.78 -24.57 -38.11
N SER A 421 -25.49 -24.49 -37.78
CA SER A 421 -24.54 -25.62 -37.86
C SER A 421 -23.90 -25.90 -36.49
N PRO A 422 -23.62 -27.18 -36.14
CA PRO A 422 -22.92 -27.50 -34.90
C PRO A 422 -21.52 -26.86 -34.91
N LEU A 423 -21.23 -26.06 -33.87
CA LEU A 423 -19.95 -25.36 -33.75
C LEU A 423 -18.94 -26.32 -33.13
N ARG A 424 -18.34 -27.16 -33.98
CA ARG A 424 -17.30 -28.12 -33.57
C ARG A 424 -15.98 -27.42 -33.24
N ARG A 425 -15.69 -26.34 -33.96
CA ARG A 425 -14.46 -25.56 -33.83
C ARG A 425 -14.77 -24.08 -33.96
N GLN A 426 -14.00 -23.26 -33.27
CA GLN A 426 -14.18 -21.81 -33.28
C GLN A 426 -12.83 -21.09 -33.36
N GLN A 427 -12.70 -20.18 -34.32
CA GLN A 427 -11.49 -19.42 -34.60
C GLN A 427 -11.56 -18.04 -33.96
N TYR A 428 -10.67 -17.78 -33.00
CA TYR A 428 -10.50 -16.49 -32.36
C TYR A 428 -9.46 -15.67 -33.10
N LEU A 429 -9.86 -14.45 -33.52
CA LEU A 429 -9.02 -13.54 -34.27
C LEU A 429 -8.86 -12.22 -33.50
N PHE A 430 -7.62 -11.77 -33.32
CA PHE A 430 -7.30 -10.56 -32.58
C PHE A 430 -6.46 -9.63 -33.45
N ASP A 431 -6.88 -8.37 -33.60
CA ASP A 431 -6.08 -7.31 -34.23
C ASP A 431 -5.12 -6.74 -33.17
N VAL A 432 -3.83 -7.05 -33.34
CA VAL A 432 -2.75 -6.66 -32.43
C VAL A 432 -1.85 -5.58 -33.03
N SER A 433 -2.31 -4.90 -34.09
CA SER A 433 -1.56 -3.88 -34.81
C SER A 433 -1.11 -2.69 -33.94
N THR A 434 -1.80 -2.43 -32.82
CA THR A 434 -1.44 -1.35 -31.89
C THR A 434 -0.30 -1.70 -30.94
N LEU A 435 0.15 -2.97 -30.90
CA LEU A 435 1.31 -3.36 -30.11
C LEU A 435 2.59 -2.77 -30.68
N SER A 436 3.41 -2.20 -29.80
CA SER A 436 4.69 -1.63 -30.21
C SER A 436 5.68 -2.72 -30.61
N LYS A 437 6.16 -2.69 -31.86
CA LYS A 437 7.20 -3.60 -32.39
C LYS A 437 8.54 -3.52 -31.64
N LYS A 438 8.75 -2.48 -30.83
CA LYS A 438 9.97 -2.27 -30.03
C LYS A 438 9.81 -2.71 -28.56
N ALA A 439 8.61 -3.11 -28.15
CA ALA A 439 8.35 -3.60 -26.81
C ALA A 439 8.72 -5.08 -26.73
N GLU A 440 9.37 -5.45 -25.63
CA GLU A 440 9.62 -6.85 -25.30
C GLU A 440 8.30 -7.44 -24.79
N VAL A 441 7.79 -8.45 -25.47
CA VAL A 441 6.62 -9.18 -24.97
C VAL A 441 7.10 -10.08 -23.81
N LEU A 442 6.30 -10.22 -22.76
CA LEU A 442 6.65 -10.99 -21.55
C LEU A 442 5.64 -12.12 -21.25
N GLY A 443 4.41 -12.00 -21.76
CA GLY A 443 3.33 -12.96 -21.54
C GLY A 443 2.16 -12.67 -22.48
N ALA A 444 1.36 -13.68 -22.81
CA ALA A 444 0.09 -13.51 -23.52
C ALA A 444 -0.94 -14.55 -23.02
N GLU A 445 -2.15 -14.10 -22.73
CA GLU A 445 -3.22 -14.92 -22.17
C GLU A 445 -4.48 -14.81 -23.02
N LEU A 446 -5.13 -15.95 -23.29
CA LEU A 446 -6.44 -16.02 -23.89
C LEU A 446 -7.49 -16.21 -22.79
N ARG A 447 -8.45 -15.30 -22.72
CA ARG A 447 -9.57 -15.35 -21.76
C ARG A 447 -10.87 -15.61 -22.50
N ILE A 448 -11.52 -16.72 -22.17
CA ILE A 448 -12.76 -17.18 -22.80
C ILE A 448 -13.87 -17.25 -21.75
N TYR A 449 -15.03 -16.70 -22.08
CA TYR A 449 -16.20 -16.75 -21.20
C TYR A 449 -17.04 -17.99 -21.48
N THR A 450 -17.14 -18.88 -20.51
CA THR A 450 -17.94 -20.12 -20.56
C THR A 450 -19.21 -19.97 -19.74
N LYS A 451 -20.32 -20.50 -20.26
CA LYS A 451 -21.60 -20.57 -19.56
C LYS A 451 -22.32 -21.84 -19.96
N VAL A 452 -22.15 -22.89 -19.15
CA VAL A 452 -22.74 -24.20 -19.40
C VAL A 452 -24.27 -24.09 -19.34
N SER A 453 -24.96 -24.61 -20.36
CA SER A 453 -26.43 -24.59 -20.40
C SER A 453 -27.01 -25.67 -19.49
N GLY A 454 -28.02 -25.34 -18.69
CA GLY A 454 -28.65 -26.26 -17.72
C GLY A 454 -29.37 -27.47 -18.33
N ASN A 455 -29.55 -27.53 -19.66
CA ASN A 455 -30.11 -28.68 -20.37
C ASN A 455 -29.06 -29.75 -20.73
N PHE A 456 -27.79 -29.52 -20.41
CA PHE A 456 -26.71 -30.43 -20.72
C PHE A 456 -26.63 -31.53 -19.64
N ARG A 457 -27.25 -32.69 -19.91
CA ARG A 457 -27.21 -33.89 -19.06
C ARG A 457 -26.09 -34.83 -19.56
N ILE A 458 -24.86 -34.59 -19.12
CA ILE A 458 -23.79 -35.61 -19.21
C ILE A 458 -23.95 -36.57 -18.04
N SER A 459 -23.86 -37.87 -18.31
CA SER A 459 -23.72 -38.92 -17.30
C SER A 459 -22.56 -38.57 -16.37
N GLU A 460 -22.83 -38.38 -15.09
CA GLU A 460 -21.87 -38.10 -14.03
C GLU A 460 -20.61 -38.96 -14.18
N THR A 461 -19.48 -38.39 -14.64
CA THR A 461 -18.08 -38.68 -14.21
C THR A 461 -16.98 -38.18 -15.14
N GLU A 462 -17.24 -37.76 -16.39
CA GLU A 462 -16.13 -37.53 -17.34
C GLU A 462 -15.74 -36.05 -17.56
N PRO A 463 -14.43 -35.72 -17.52
CA PRO A 463 -13.90 -34.39 -17.76
C PRO A 463 -14.04 -33.96 -19.23
N VAL A 464 -14.32 -32.67 -19.47
CA VAL A 464 -14.32 -32.08 -20.82
C VAL A 464 -13.03 -31.30 -21.02
N ASP A 465 -12.26 -31.65 -22.05
CA ASP A 465 -11.01 -30.99 -22.37
C ASP A 465 -11.19 -29.96 -23.49
N ILE A 466 -10.89 -28.71 -23.19
CA ILE A 466 -10.75 -27.66 -24.19
C ILE A 466 -9.32 -27.70 -24.72
N GLN A 467 -9.18 -27.71 -26.03
CA GLN A 467 -7.90 -27.72 -26.73
C GLN A 467 -7.77 -26.49 -27.63
N ILE A 468 -6.62 -25.82 -27.54
CA ILE A 468 -6.25 -24.71 -28.41
C ILE A 468 -5.35 -25.24 -29.52
N LEU A 469 -5.67 -24.91 -30.75
CA LEU A 469 -4.95 -25.26 -31.95
C LEU A 469 -4.45 -23.98 -32.63
N SER A 470 -3.29 -24.07 -33.30
CA SER A 470 -2.81 -22.98 -34.15
C SER A 470 -3.58 -22.95 -35.48
N CYS A 471 -3.98 -21.76 -35.93
CA CYS A 471 -4.73 -21.60 -37.19
C CYS A 471 -3.93 -22.00 -38.45
N HIS A 472 -2.60 -22.03 -38.38
CA HIS A 472 -1.74 -22.24 -39.56
C HIS A 472 -1.34 -23.70 -39.77
N ASN A 473 -1.10 -24.44 -38.67
CA ASN A 473 -0.54 -25.78 -38.72
C ASN A 473 -1.40 -26.83 -37.97
N ASN A 474 -2.56 -26.44 -37.42
CA ASN A 474 -3.42 -27.29 -36.60
C ASN A 474 -2.68 -28.03 -35.47
N GLN A 475 -1.55 -27.49 -35.01
CA GLN A 475 -0.79 -28.05 -33.91
C GLN A 475 -1.53 -27.78 -32.61
N LEU A 476 -1.64 -28.79 -31.75
CA LEU A 476 -2.15 -28.64 -30.39
C LEU A 476 -1.17 -27.78 -29.59
N LEU A 477 -1.68 -26.67 -29.08
CA LEU A 477 -0.91 -25.63 -28.40
C LEU A 477 -0.97 -25.80 -26.88
N ASP A 478 -2.19 -25.87 -26.36
CA ASP A 478 -2.47 -26.04 -24.94
C ASP A 478 -3.81 -26.75 -24.77
N SER A 479 -4.00 -27.39 -23.62
CA SER A 479 -5.26 -28.05 -23.26
C SER A 479 -5.61 -27.82 -21.81
N LYS A 480 -6.90 -27.63 -21.55
CA LYS A 480 -7.44 -27.40 -20.21
C LYS A 480 -8.69 -28.21 -19.98
N THR A 481 -8.65 -29.00 -18.92
CA THR A 481 -9.81 -29.73 -18.41
C THR A 481 -10.79 -28.80 -17.70
N LEU A 482 -12.05 -28.87 -18.10
CA LEU A 482 -13.17 -28.18 -17.46
C LEU A 482 -13.78 -29.08 -16.39
N ASP A 483 -13.73 -28.63 -15.14
CA ASP A 483 -14.54 -29.21 -14.07
C ASP A 483 -15.98 -28.69 -14.20
N LEU A 484 -16.90 -29.60 -14.54
CA LEU A 484 -18.31 -29.28 -14.77
C LEU A 484 -19.20 -29.56 -13.55
N GLN A 485 -18.68 -30.16 -12.47
CA GLN A 485 -19.50 -30.59 -11.34
C GLN A 485 -19.93 -29.44 -10.41
N ASN A 486 -19.16 -28.35 -10.35
CA ASN A 486 -19.46 -27.16 -9.54
C ASN A 486 -19.87 -25.92 -10.37
N SER A 487 -20.13 -26.10 -11.67
CA SER A 487 -20.11 -25.02 -12.66
C SER A 487 -21.50 -24.58 -13.16
N HIS A 488 -22.45 -24.37 -12.25
CA HIS A 488 -23.77 -23.81 -12.61
C HIS A 488 -23.73 -22.29 -12.91
N GLY A 489 -22.59 -21.63 -12.65
CA GLY A 489 -22.38 -20.20 -12.89
C GLY A 489 -21.53 -19.90 -14.13
N PRO A 490 -21.68 -18.73 -14.75
CA PRO A 490 -20.77 -18.28 -15.81
C PRO A 490 -19.36 -18.04 -15.26
N LYS A 491 -18.33 -18.45 -16.02
CA LYS A 491 -16.92 -18.38 -15.60
C LYS A 491 -16.03 -17.88 -16.74
N TRP A 492 -14.91 -17.25 -16.37
CA TRP A 492 -13.82 -16.95 -17.31
C TRP A 492 -12.76 -18.02 -17.22
N GLU A 493 -12.51 -18.69 -18.33
CA GLU A 493 -11.41 -19.62 -18.50
C GLU A 493 -10.20 -18.88 -19.06
N VAL A 494 -9.06 -19.03 -18.40
CA VAL A 494 -7.78 -18.43 -18.78
C VAL A 494 -6.85 -19.53 -19.29
N LEU A 495 -6.26 -19.28 -20.45
CA LEU A 495 -5.32 -20.17 -21.15
C LEU A 495 -4.04 -19.39 -21.50
N ASP A 496 -2.89 -20.02 -21.35
CA ASP A 496 -1.59 -19.41 -21.62
C ASP A 496 -1.23 -19.61 -23.09
N VAL A 497 -1.09 -18.51 -23.85
CA VAL A 497 -0.78 -18.54 -25.29
C VAL A 497 0.53 -17.84 -25.60
N TRP A 498 1.37 -17.63 -24.58
CA TRP A 498 2.59 -16.84 -24.64
C TRP A 498 3.57 -17.28 -25.74
N GLU A 499 3.94 -18.56 -25.76
CA GLU A 499 4.96 -19.06 -26.69
C GLU A 499 4.51 -18.93 -28.15
N ILE A 500 3.25 -19.24 -28.43
CA ILE A 500 2.66 -19.11 -29.77
C ILE A 500 2.59 -17.66 -30.22
N PHE A 501 2.13 -16.79 -29.32
CA PHE A 501 2.04 -15.36 -29.61
C PHE A 501 3.41 -14.79 -29.97
N LYS A 502 4.45 -15.19 -29.23
CA LYS A 502 5.84 -14.76 -29.47
C LYS A 502 6.39 -15.30 -30.78
N GLU A 503 6.13 -16.55 -31.12
CA GLU A 503 6.57 -17.17 -32.36
C GLU A 503 5.90 -16.53 -33.59
N GLN A 504 4.57 -16.34 -33.54
CA GLN A 504 3.81 -15.71 -34.63
C GLN A 504 4.21 -14.25 -34.85
N GLN A 505 4.51 -13.51 -33.77
CA GLN A 505 5.03 -12.14 -33.87
C GLN A 505 6.39 -12.07 -34.59
N ARG A 506 7.18 -13.15 -34.54
CA ARG A 506 8.46 -13.26 -35.25
C ARG A 506 8.28 -13.56 -36.75
N LEU A 507 7.21 -14.24 -37.13
CA LEU A 507 6.98 -14.76 -38.48
C LEU A 507 6.22 -13.77 -39.39
N ASP A 508 5.14 -13.15 -38.93
CA ASP A 508 4.14 -12.50 -39.83
C ASP A 508 4.11 -10.96 -39.81
N GLN A 509 5.11 -10.29 -39.25
CA GLN A 509 5.08 -8.83 -39.03
C GLN A 509 3.85 -8.33 -38.23
N GLY A 510 3.10 -9.25 -37.60
CA GLY A 510 2.40 -9.08 -36.32
C GLY A 510 1.20 -8.15 -36.30
N THR A 511 0.32 -8.20 -37.31
CA THR A 511 -0.93 -7.39 -37.28
C THR A 511 -2.12 -8.14 -36.71
N HIS A 512 -2.19 -9.46 -36.91
CA HIS A 512 -3.30 -10.29 -36.43
C HIS A 512 -2.77 -11.55 -35.73
N PHE A 513 -3.43 -11.96 -34.66
CA PHE A 513 -3.17 -13.19 -33.92
C PHE A 513 -4.40 -14.10 -34.02
N CYS A 514 -4.20 -15.37 -34.38
CA CYS A 514 -5.27 -16.33 -34.65
C CYS A 514 -5.04 -17.64 -33.88
N VAL A 515 -6.08 -18.11 -33.19
CA VAL A 515 -6.10 -19.44 -32.53
C VAL A 515 -7.46 -20.11 -32.73
N GLU A 516 -7.45 -21.42 -32.92
CA GLU A 516 -8.65 -22.26 -33.06
C GLU A 516 -8.92 -23.03 -31.77
N LEU A 517 -10.18 -23.16 -31.38
CA LEU A 517 -10.61 -23.86 -30.18
C LEU A 517 -11.46 -25.08 -30.55
N ARG A 518 -11.19 -26.21 -29.91
CA ARG A 518 -12.07 -27.40 -29.94
C ARG A 518 -12.29 -27.93 -28.53
N ALA A 519 -13.39 -28.65 -28.32
CA ALA A 519 -13.67 -29.33 -27.06
C ALA A 519 -13.88 -30.83 -27.32
N ILE A 520 -13.23 -31.67 -26.52
CA ILE A 520 -13.28 -33.14 -26.64
C ILE A 520 -13.69 -33.78 -25.31
N MET A 521 -14.34 -34.95 -25.39
CA MET A 521 -14.51 -35.89 -24.27
C MET A 521 -13.63 -37.10 -24.54
N ASP A 522 -12.98 -37.63 -23.51
CA ASP A 522 -12.00 -38.72 -23.67
C ASP A 522 -12.64 -40.10 -23.92
N ASN A 523 -13.94 -40.29 -23.65
CA ASN A 523 -14.56 -41.62 -23.66
C ASN A 523 -16.06 -41.60 -24.11
N PRO A 524 -16.40 -41.80 -25.39
CA PRO A 524 -15.54 -41.91 -26.58
C PRO A 524 -15.00 -40.54 -27.02
N GLU A 525 -13.85 -40.54 -27.73
CA GLU A 525 -13.30 -39.35 -28.42
C GLU A 525 -14.37 -38.71 -29.33
N GLN A 526 -15.12 -37.77 -28.75
CA GLN A 526 -16.22 -37.09 -29.41
C GLN A 526 -16.01 -35.59 -29.26
N GLU A 527 -15.93 -34.90 -30.41
CA GLU A 527 -15.99 -33.44 -30.40
C GLU A 527 -17.34 -33.02 -29.79
N ILE A 528 -17.33 -32.02 -28.90
CA ILE A 528 -18.56 -31.47 -28.31
C ILE A 528 -18.97 -30.23 -29.11
N ASP A 529 -20.26 -29.98 -29.23
CA ASP A 529 -20.76 -28.71 -29.76
C ASP A 529 -20.48 -27.57 -28.76
N LEU A 530 -19.65 -26.62 -29.17
CA LEU A 530 -19.23 -25.48 -28.36
C LEU A 530 -20.43 -24.57 -27.96
N HIS A 531 -21.59 -24.66 -28.65
CA HIS A 531 -22.82 -24.01 -28.21
C HIS A 531 -23.25 -24.43 -26.79
N LEU A 532 -23.04 -25.70 -26.41
CA LEU A 532 -23.48 -26.29 -25.14
C LEU A 532 -22.64 -25.80 -23.95
N LEU A 533 -21.35 -25.54 -24.21
CA LEU A 533 -20.43 -24.86 -23.29
C LEU A 533 -20.69 -23.34 -23.23
N GLY A 534 -21.65 -22.85 -24.01
CA GLY A 534 -21.98 -21.45 -24.13
C GLY A 534 -20.80 -20.68 -24.69
N LEU A 535 -20.24 -21.12 -25.83
CA LEU A 535 -19.15 -20.47 -26.60
C LEU A 535 -19.62 -19.80 -27.91
N HIS A 536 -20.91 -19.93 -28.25
CA HIS A 536 -21.58 -19.25 -29.36
C HIS A 536 -21.38 -17.72 -29.32
N ARG A 537 -21.18 -17.06 -30.47
CA ARG A 537 -20.98 -15.59 -30.56
C ARG A 537 -22.27 -14.81 -30.68
N HIS A 538 -23.29 -15.40 -31.28
CA HIS A 538 -24.58 -14.76 -31.53
C HIS A 538 -25.27 -14.31 -30.22
N GLY A 539 -25.65 -13.04 -30.13
CA GLY A 539 -26.30 -12.48 -28.94
C GLY A 539 -25.36 -12.14 -27.78
N ARG A 540 -24.04 -12.30 -27.90
CA ARG A 540 -23.11 -11.86 -26.85
C ARG A 540 -22.91 -10.34 -26.84
N PRO A 541 -23.01 -9.70 -25.65
CA PRO A 541 -22.54 -8.33 -25.50
C PRO A 541 -21.01 -8.28 -25.63
N ARG A 542 -20.47 -7.14 -26.07
CA ARG A 542 -19.02 -6.94 -26.27
C ARG A 542 -18.17 -7.28 -25.04
N GLN A 543 -18.72 -7.09 -23.84
CA GLN A 543 -18.07 -7.41 -22.55
C GLN A 543 -17.88 -8.91 -22.28
N LYS A 544 -18.54 -9.80 -23.05
CA LYS A 544 -18.49 -11.27 -22.90
C LYS A 544 -17.81 -11.97 -24.09
N LYS A 545 -17.22 -11.20 -25.01
CA LYS A 545 -16.38 -11.74 -26.08
C LYS A 545 -15.05 -12.21 -25.50
N ALA A 546 -14.37 -13.13 -26.20
CA ALA A 546 -13.04 -13.54 -25.79
C ALA A 546 -12.04 -12.38 -25.89
N ILE A 547 -11.06 -12.39 -25.00
CA ILE A 547 -10.08 -11.31 -24.84
C ILE A 547 -8.69 -11.92 -24.82
N LEU A 548 -7.80 -11.40 -25.66
CA LEU A 548 -6.36 -11.65 -25.58
C LEU A 548 -5.73 -10.56 -24.72
N VAL A 549 -5.01 -10.93 -23.66
CA VAL A 549 -4.30 -10.01 -22.77
C VAL A 549 -2.81 -10.19 -23.00
N VAL A 550 -2.12 -9.14 -23.41
CA VAL A 550 -0.68 -9.18 -23.73
C VAL A 550 0.09 -8.30 -22.76
N PHE A 551 1.13 -8.88 -22.15
CA PHE A 551 2.03 -8.24 -21.20
C PHE A 551 3.31 -7.83 -21.91
N THR A 552 3.67 -6.56 -21.86
CA THR A 552 4.86 -6.04 -22.54
C THR A 552 5.69 -5.11 -21.66
N ARG A 553 6.98 -5.03 -21.98
CA ARG A 553 7.95 -4.12 -21.36
C ARG A 553 8.60 -3.25 -22.42
N SER A 554 8.32 -1.95 -22.38
CA SER A 554 9.02 -0.96 -23.20
C SER A 554 10.31 -0.50 -22.50
N LYS A 555 11.44 -0.55 -23.20
CA LYS A 555 12.74 -0.03 -22.72
C LYS A 555 12.90 1.49 -22.88
N LYS A 556 12.01 2.15 -23.66
CA LYS A 556 12.12 3.59 -23.95
C LYS A 556 11.18 4.41 -23.05
N ARG A 557 11.71 5.46 -22.43
CA ARG A 557 10.93 6.49 -21.70
C ARG A 557 9.97 7.18 -22.67
N GLN A 558 8.73 6.74 -22.72
CA GLN A 558 7.68 7.33 -23.54
C GLN A 558 6.89 8.36 -22.72
N THR A 559 6.57 9.50 -23.33
CA THR A 559 5.77 10.54 -22.71
C THR A 559 4.30 10.37 -23.12
N LEU A 560 3.38 10.72 -22.22
CA LEU A 560 1.93 10.77 -22.51
C LEU A 560 1.60 11.61 -23.75
N PHE A 561 2.37 12.69 -23.98
CA PHE A 561 2.22 13.52 -25.18
C PHE A 561 2.63 12.82 -26.47
N GLY A 562 3.59 11.90 -26.41
CA GLY A 562 4.01 11.09 -27.56
C GLY A 562 2.87 10.20 -28.08
N GLU A 563 2.17 9.54 -27.17
CA GLU A 563 1.05 8.66 -27.50
C GLU A 563 -0.14 9.41 -28.09
N ARG A 564 -0.47 10.58 -27.54
CA ARG A 564 -1.51 11.44 -28.15
C ARG A 564 -1.15 11.84 -29.58
N ARG A 565 0.14 12.03 -29.88
CA ARG A 565 0.62 12.41 -31.21
C ARG A 565 0.63 11.22 -32.18
N GLU A 566 1.05 10.04 -31.74
CA GLU A 566 0.99 8.79 -32.51
C GLU A 566 -0.47 8.39 -32.79
N GLY A 567 -1.37 8.45 -31.80
CA GLY A 567 -2.80 8.18 -31.99
C GLY A 567 -3.49 9.16 -32.94
N ARG A 568 -3.07 10.43 -32.97
CA ARG A 568 -3.57 11.42 -33.96
C ARG A 568 -2.97 11.26 -35.35
N LEU A 569 -1.72 10.79 -35.46
CA LEU A 569 -1.06 10.50 -36.74
C LEU A 569 -1.75 9.33 -37.46
N MET A 570 -2.27 8.35 -36.73
CA MET A 570 -3.03 7.21 -37.29
C MET A 570 -4.47 7.58 -37.69
N LEU A 571 -5.10 8.58 -37.04
CA LEU A 571 -6.50 8.95 -37.28
C LEU A 571 -6.72 10.10 -38.29
N GLY A 572 -5.67 10.72 -38.85
CA GLY A 572 -5.82 11.73 -39.90
C GLY A 572 -6.65 12.98 -39.53
N LEU A 573 -6.81 13.28 -38.24
CA LEU A 573 -7.64 14.39 -37.75
C LEU A 573 -6.84 15.67 -37.50
N ASP A 574 -6.26 16.23 -38.57
CA ASP A 574 -5.43 17.46 -38.48
C ASP A 574 -6.11 18.75 -38.96
N ARG A 575 -7.43 18.74 -39.25
CA ARG A 575 -8.12 19.94 -39.80
C ARG A 575 -9.05 20.73 -38.89
N LYS A 576 -9.41 20.27 -37.67
CA LYS A 576 -10.43 20.96 -36.84
C LYS A 576 -9.94 21.64 -35.55
N ALA A 577 -8.68 21.49 -35.15
CA ALA A 577 -8.18 22.05 -33.89
C ALA A 577 -7.59 23.49 -33.99
N LYS A 578 -7.39 24.02 -35.21
CA LYS A 578 -6.79 25.35 -35.43
C LYS A 578 -7.77 26.53 -35.26
N GLU A 579 -9.07 26.28 -35.14
CA GLU A 579 -10.08 27.36 -35.12
C GLU A 579 -10.51 27.80 -33.72
N ARG A 580 -10.29 26.97 -32.68
CA ARG A 580 -10.63 27.31 -31.28
C ARG A 580 -9.52 27.97 -30.47
N ARG A 581 -8.28 28.03 -30.98
CA ARG A 581 -7.12 28.58 -30.23
C ARG A 581 -6.87 30.08 -30.45
N ARG A 582 -7.76 30.78 -31.16
CA ARG A 582 -7.62 32.22 -31.49
C ARG A 582 -8.51 33.19 -30.67
N ARG A 583 -9.19 32.73 -29.60
CA ARG A 583 -10.10 33.57 -28.80
C ARG A 583 -9.85 33.63 -27.27
N ARG A 584 -8.63 33.38 -26.78
CA ARG A 584 -8.29 33.59 -25.36
C ARG A 584 -6.96 34.31 -25.10
N THR A 585 -6.61 35.28 -25.95
CA THR A 585 -5.53 36.25 -25.65
C THR A 585 -6.05 37.67 -25.83
N ALA A 586 -6.86 38.13 -24.87
CA ALA A 586 -7.05 39.54 -24.54
C ALA A 586 -8.11 39.63 -23.42
N MET A 587 -7.69 40.02 -22.21
CA MET A 587 -8.43 40.82 -21.22
C MET A 587 -7.79 40.64 -19.84
N SER A 588 -6.87 41.54 -19.50
CA SER A 588 -6.78 42.23 -18.19
C SER A 588 -5.47 43.03 -18.13
N LYS A 589 -5.54 44.28 -18.58
CA LYS A 589 -4.67 45.37 -18.11
C LYS A 589 -5.53 46.24 -17.19
N SER A 590 -5.23 46.26 -15.89
CA SER A 590 -5.55 47.31 -14.91
C SER A 590 -4.87 46.91 -13.59
N ARG A 591 -3.69 47.47 -13.23
CA ARG A 591 -3.43 48.66 -12.41
C ARG A 591 -4.06 48.67 -11.00
N HIS A 592 -3.19 48.97 -10.02
CA HIS A 592 -3.37 49.22 -8.57
C HIS A 592 -3.47 47.98 -7.65
N GLY A 593 -2.71 47.82 -6.57
CA GLY A 593 -1.80 48.75 -5.88
C GLY A 593 -0.61 48.05 -5.22
N LYS A 594 0.50 48.78 -5.13
CA LYS A 594 1.65 48.46 -4.29
C LYS A 594 1.20 48.38 -2.83
N ARG A 595 1.14 47.17 -2.29
CA ARG A 595 1.36 46.94 -0.85
C ARG A 595 2.67 46.18 -0.72
N HIS A 596 3.71 46.91 -0.30
CA HIS A 596 4.97 46.33 0.15
C HIS A 596 4.72 45.54 1.45
N GLY A 597 4.24 44.31 1.32
CA GLY A 597 4.42 43.28 2.34
C GLY A 597 5.71 42.54 1.99
N ARG A 598 6.69 42.51 2.89
CA ARG A 598 7.91 41.69 2.78
C ARG A 598 7.51 40.24 2.48
N LYS A 599 7.57 39.80 1.23
CA LYS A 599 7.49 38.37 0.88
C LYS A 599 8.73 37.73 1.46
N SER A 600 8.60 36.92 2.51
CA SER A 600 9.65 35.97 2.88
C SER A 600 9.93 35.12 1.64
N LYS A 601 11.14 35.17 1.09
CA LYS A 601 11.55 34.23 0.05
C LYS A 601 11.37 32.82 0.62
N PHE A 602 10.41 32.06 0.12
CA PHE A 602 10.21 30.68 0.56
C PHE A 602 11.34 29.82 0.01
N ARG A 603 11.94 29.00 0.88
CA ARG A 603 13.03 28.07 0.52
C ARG A 603 12.49 26.94 -0.36
N CYS A 604 13.37 26.32 -1.14
CA CYS A 604 13.03 25.18 -2.01
C CYS A 604 12.20 24.12 -1.26
N SER A 605 10.99 23.85 -1.73
CA SER A 605 10.04 22.92 -1.12
C SER A 605 9.10 22.32 -2.16
N LYS A 606 8.55 21.15 -1.83
CA LYS A 606 7.45 20.53 -2.59
C LYS A 606 6.17 21.32 -2.39
N LYS A 607 5.46 21.61 -3.48
CA LYS A 607 4.19 22.33 -3.52
C LYS A 607 3.09 21.45 -4.13
N PRO A 608 1.84 21.57 -3.67
CA PRO A 608 0.72 20.86 -4.25
C PRO A 608 0.49 21.33 -5.69
N LEU A 609 0.30 20.36 -6.59
CA LEU A 609 -0.09 20.58 -7.97
C LEU A 609 -1.04 19.44 -8.34
N HIS A 610 -2.33 19.76 -8.36
CA HIS A 610 -3.37 18.85 -8.79
C HIS A 610 -3.50 18.90 -10.31
N VAL A 611 -3.42 17.75 -10.97
CA VAL A 611 -3.59 17.60 -12.42
C VAL A 611 -4.90 16.89 -12.67
N ASN A 612 -5.84 17.58 -13.31
CA ASN A 612 -7.10 17.00 -13.74
C ASN A 612 -7.09 16.77 -15.26
N PHE A 613 -7.30 15.53 -15.70
CA PHE A 613 -7.28 15.18 -17.12
C PHE A 613 -8.49 15.75 -17.89
N ARG A 614 -9.61 16.05 -17.22
CA ARG A 614 -10.76 16.74 -17.83
C ARG A 614 -10.40 18.16 -18.24
N ASP A 615 -9.65 18.87 -17.40
CA ASP A 615 -9.20 20.24 -17.71
C ASP A 615 -8.22 20.27 -18.90
N LEU A 616 -7.51 19.15 -19.13
CA LEU A 616 -6.63 18.93 -20.28
C LEU A 616 -7.39 18.43 -21.53
N GLY A 617 -8.67 18.08 -21.40
CA GLY A 617 -9.51 17.48 -22.44
C GLY A 617 -9.04 16.09 -22.86
N TRP A 618 -8.58 15.29 -21.90
CA TRP A 618 -8.06 13.92 -22.10
C TRP A 618 -8.98 12.85 -21.50
N ASP A 619 -10.12 13.25 -20.94
CA ASP A 619 -11.15 12.40 -20.36
C ASP A 619 -11.91 11.54 -21.39
N ASP A 620 -11.79 11.87 -22.68
CA ASP A 620 -12.38 11.07 -23.77
C ASP A 620 -11.68 9.71 -23.98
N TRP A 621 -10.41 9.58 -23.56
CA TRP A 621 -9.60 8.38 -23.81
C TRP A 621 -8.95 7.82 -22.55
N ILE A 622 -8.72 8.63 -21.50
CA ILE A 622 -8.26 8.16 -20.19
C ILE A 622 -9.47 7.71 -19.36
N ILE A 623 -9.46 6.45 -18.94
CA ILE A 623 -10.48 5.86 -18.07
C ILE A 623 -10.17 6.15 -16.60
N ALA A 624 -8.92 5.93 -16.17
CA ALA A 624 -8.51 6.12 -14.78
C ALA A 624 -6.98 6.31 -14.63
N PRO A 625 -6.51 7.07 -13.63
CA PRO A 625 -7.29 8.01 -12.83
C PRO A 625 -7.70 9.23 -13.67
N LEU A 626 -8.78 9.93 -13.29
CA LEU A 626 -9.21 11.16 -13.97
C LEU A 626 -8.48 12.41 -13.47
N ASP A 627 -7.83 12.30 -12.32
CA ASP A 627 -7.01 13.33 -11.70
C ASP A 627 -5.93 12.70 -10.81
N TYR A 628 -4.84 13.42 -10.57
CA TYR A 628 -3.78 12.98 -9.65
C TYR A 628 -2.99 14.18 -9.09
N GLU A 629 -2.36 13.99 -7.93
CA GLU A 629 -1.46 14.98 -7.32
C GLU A 629 -0.04 14.82 -7.88
N ALA A 630 0.32 15.63 -8.86
CA ALA A 630 1.65 15.62 -9.45
C ALA A 630 2.70 16.25 -8.52
N TYR A 631 2.29 17.27 -7.76
CA TYR A 631 3.18 18.18 -7.03
C TYR A 631 4.21 18.90 -7.95
N HIS A 632 4.80 19.99 -7.47
CA HIS A 632 5.93 20.63 -8.15
C HIS A 632 6.94 21.19 -7.15
N CYS A 633 8.16 21.45 -7.61
CA CYS A 633 9.19 22.06 -6.80
C CYS A 633 9.23 23.57 -7.00
N GLU A 634 9.20 24.31 -5.90
CA GLU A 634 9.25 25.78 -5.92
C GLU A 634 10.02 26.32 -4.71
N GLY A 635 10.78 27.38 -4.93
CA GLY A 635 11.46 28.14 -3.88
C GLY A 635 12.91 28.44 -4.23
N VAL A 636 13.58 29.16 -3.32
CA VAL A 636 14.96 29.62 -3.51
C VAL A 636 15.95 28.66 -2.82
N CYS A 637 17.07 28.40 -3.49
CA CYS A 637 18.21 27.66 -2.96
C CYS A 637 19.28 28.63 -2.47
N ASP A 638 19.18 29.06 -1.21
CA ASP A 638 20.12 29.99 -0.58
C ASP A 638 21.00 29.26 0.45
N PHE A 639 22.26 29.69 0.60
CA PHE A 639 23.23 29.16 1.55
C PHE A 639 22.86 29.54 3.00
N PRO A 640 23.01 28.66 4.00
CA PRO A 640 23.45 27.26 3.91
C PRO A 640 22.33 26.31 3.46
N LEU A 641 22.65 25.40 2.53
CA LEU A 641 21.72 24.33 2.12
C LEU A 641 21.55 23.33 3.26
N ARG A 642 20.31 22.90 3.51
CA ARG A 642 20.01 21.90 4.54
C ARG A 642 20.24 20.50 4.00
N SER A 643 20.71 19.58 4.85
CA SER A 643 20.99 18.18 4.53
C SER A 643 19.78 17.45 3.92
N HIS A 644 18.56 17.75 4.37
CA HIS A 644 17.32 17.15 3.85
C HIS A 644 16.99 17.48 2.38
N LEU A 645 17.72 18.42 1.73
CA LEU A 645 17.55 18.74 0.30
C LEU A 645 18.44 17.86 -0.60
N GLU A 646 19.17 16.91 0.01
CA GLU A 646 20.19 16.07 -0.61
C GLU A 646 21.05 16.84 -1.64
N PRO A 647 21.61 18.00 -1.25
CA PRO A 647 22.35 18.80 -2.21
C PRO A 647 23.64 18.08 -2.60
N THR A 648 23.97 18.08 -3.89
CA THR A 648 25.29 17.64 -4.33
C THR A 648 26.37 18.57 -3.77
N ASN A 649 27.59 18.07 -3.54
CA ASN A 649 28.72 18.92 -3.14
C ASN A 649 28.90 20.12 -4.09
N HIS A 650 28.67 19.90 -5.39
CA HIS A 650 28.67 20.96 -6.40
C HIS A 650 27.59 22.02 -6.14
N ALA A 651 26.35 21.62 -5.85
CA ALA A 651 25.27 22.55 -5.51
C ALA A 651 25.54 23.33 -4.21
N ILE A 652 26.20 22.72 -3.22
CA ILE A 652 26.63 23.41 -1.99
C ILE A 652 27.65 24.51 -2.31
N ILE A 653 28.71 24.17 -3.06
CA ILE A 653 29.76 25.11 -3.45
C ILE A 653 29.18 26.23 -4.33
N GLN A 654 28.36 25.91 -5.32
CA GLN A 654 27.71 26.87 -6.20
C GLN A 654 26.82 27.85 -5.42
N THR A 655 26.03 27.34 -4.47
CA THR A 655 25.17 28.18 -3.64
C THR A 655 25.99 29.07 -2.70
N LEU A 656 27.12 28.57 -2.17
CA LEU A 656 28.07 29.35 -1.40
C LEU A 656 28.70 30.47 -2.24
N MET A 657 29.20 30.15 -3.45
CA MET A 657 29.79 31.13 -4.36
C MET A 657 28.77 32.18 -4.83
N ASN A 658 27.54 31.78 -5.11
CA ASN A 658 26.44 32.70 -5.42
C ASN A 658 26.12 33.62 -4.23
N SER A 659 26.19 33.13 -2.98
CA SER A 659 25.99 33.97 -1.79
C SER A 659 27.08 35.04 -1.60
N MET A 660 28.31 34.75 -2.06
CA MET A 660 29.45 35.68 -1.98
C MET A 660 29.49 36.66 -3.15
N ASN A 661 29.17 36.21 -4.37
CA ASN A 661 29.17 37.04 -5.56
C ASN A 661 28.03 36.65 -6.53
N PRO A 662 26.81 37.17 -6.31
CA PRO A 662 25.65 36.87 -7.14
C PRO A 662 25.76 37.31 -8.61
N SER A 663 26.65 38.26 -8.91
CA SER A 663 26.83 38.81 -10.26
C SER A 663 27.58 37.86 -11.19
N ASN A 664 28.48 37.04 -10.66
CA ASN A 664 29.35 36.16 -11.44
C ASN A 664 28.96 34.68 -11.36
N MET A 665 28.12 34.27 -10.41
CA MET A 665 27.74 32.87 -10.21
C MET A 665 26.22 32.68 -10.33
N PRO A 666 25.72 31.74 -11.17
CA PRO A 666 24.29 31.46 -11.26
C PRO A 666 23.76 30.75 -9.99
N PRO A 667 22.53 31.05 -9.54
CA PRO A 667 21.92 30.37 -8.41
C PRO A 667 21.56 28.91 -8.75
N SER A 668 21.56 28.02 -7.75
CA SER A 668 21.03 26.66 -7.94
C SER A 668 19.50 26.68 -8.10
N CYS A 669 18.97 25.77 -8.91
CA CYS A 669 17.53 25.64 -9.15
C CYS A 669 16.88 24.65 -8.18
N CYS A 670 15.64 24.96 -7.76
CA CYS A 670 14.80 24.02 -7.04
C CYS A 670 14.13 23.06 -8.03
N ALA A 671 14.55 21.79 -8.03
CA ALA A 671 14.07 20.78 -8.97
C ALA A 671 13.73 19.46 -8.26
N PRO A 672 12.90 18.59 -8.86
CA PRO A 672 12.61 17.28 -8.30
C PRO A 672 13.89 16.46 -8.12
N SER A 673 14.12 15.96 -6.90
CA SER A 673 15.23 15.06 -6.60
C SER A 673 14.83 13.59 -6.76
N LYS A 674 13.58 13.26 -6.42
CA LYS A 674 12.96 11.94 -6.55
C LYS A 674 11.57 12.10 -7.16
N LEU A 675 11.28 11.25 -8.14
CA LEU A 675 9.98 11.17 -8.80
C LEU A 675 9.43 9.74 -8.65
N SER A 676 8.11 9.60 -8.60
CA SER A 676 7.41 8.32 -8.58
C SER A 676 6.54 8.15 -9.84
N PRO A 677 6.31 6.90 -10.27
CA PRO A 677 5.45 6.61 -11.42
C PRO A 677 3.97 6.73 -11.08
N ILE A 678 3.13 6.88 -12.11
CA ILE A 678 1.68 6.65 -12.02
C ILE A 678 1.24 5.62 -13.04
N SER A 679 0.14 4.92 -12.73
CA SER A 679 -0.48 3.96 -13.64
C SER A 679 -1.73 4.57 -14.25
N ILE A 680 -1.87 4.46 -15.56
CA ILE A 680 -2.99 5.01 -16.32
C ILE A 680 -3.64 3.89 -17.11
N LEU A 681 -4.96 3.83 -17.03
CA LEU A 681 -5.85 3.00 -17.82
C LEU A 681 -6.50 3.87 -18.89
N TYR A 682 -6.32 3.53 -20.16
CA TYR A 682 -6.84 4.29 -21.28
C TYR A 682 -7.32 3.41 -22.44
N ILE A 683 -8.08 4.00 -23.37
CA ILE A 683 -8.49 3.37 -24.61
C ILE A 683 -7.56 3.85 -25.72
N ASP A 684 -6.88 2.91 -26.38
CA ASP A 684 -6.01 3.20 -27.51
C ASP A 684 -6.80 3.40 -28.81
N SER A 685 -6.13 3.86 -29.87
CA SER A 685 -6.64 4.04 -31.23
C SER A 685 -7.38 2.82 -31.81
N GLY A 686 -6.97 1.61 -31.44
CA GLY A 686 -7.65 0.36 -31.80
C GLY A 686 -8.93 0.06 -30.97
N ASN A 687 -9.38 1.00 -30.13
CA ASN A 687 -10.49 0.82 -29.19
C ASN A 687 -10.26 -0.33 -28.20
N ASN A 688 -9.00 -0.53 -27.84
CA ASN A 688 -8.46 -1.55 -26.94
C ASN A 688 -8.18 -0.91 -25.58
N VAL A 689 -8.48 -1.61 -24.49
CA VAL A 689 -8.18 -1.10 -23.15
C VAL A 689 -6.73 -1.43 -22.82
N VAL A 690 -5.97 -0.40 -22.47
CA VAL A 690 -4.53 -0.47 -22.17
C VAL A 690 -4.28 0.08 -20.78
N TYR A 691 -3.57 -0.70 -19.97
CA TYR A 691 -3.02 -0.28 -18.69
C TYR A 691 -1.52 -0.04 -18.87
N LYS A 692 -1.03 1.13 -18.44
CA LYS A 692 0.38 1.49 -18.58
C LYS A 692 0.92 2.27 -17.40
N GLN A 693 2.14 1.95 -17.00
CA GLN A 693 2.86 2.67 -15.96
C GLN A 693 3.81 3.69 -16.59
N TYR A 694 3.63 4.96 -16.25
CA TYR A 694 4.49 6.07 -16.67
C TYR A 694 5.40 6.50 -15.52
N GLU A 695 6.70 6.40 -15.77
CA GLU A 695 7.74 6.86 -14.86
C GLU A 695 7.78 8.39 -14.77
N ASP A 696 8.32 8.89 -13.66
CA ASP A 696 8.65 10.31 -13.46
C ASP A 696 7.45 11.29 -13.49
N MET A 697 6.29 10.87 -12.97
CA MET A 697 5.02 11.62 -13.08
C MET A 697 4.63 12.40 -11.82
N VAL A 698 5.09 11.97 -10.64
CA VAL A 698 4.77 12.59 -9.34
C VAL A 698 6.05 12.98 -8.60
N VAL A 699 6.12 14.19 -8.07
CA VAL A 699 7.26 14.70 -7.30
C VAL A 699 7.17 14.20 -5.86
N GLU A 700 8.12 13.34 -5.46
CA GLU A 700 8.23 12.86 -4.09
C GLU A 700 8.99 13.87 -3.20
N SER A 701 10.13 14.35 -3.69
CA SER A 701 11.02 15.27 -2.98
C SER A 701 11.67 16.29 -3.92
N CYS A 702 12.00 17.46 -3.36
CA CYS A 702 12.68 18.56 -4.05
C CYS A 702 14.09 18.75 -3.51
N GLY A 703 15.02 19.09 -4.40
CA GLY A 703 16.40 19.39 -4.04
C GLY A 703 16.95 20.58 -4.84
N CYS A 704 18.11 21.08 -4.40
CA CYS A 704 18.83 22.14 -5.08
C CYS A 704 19.87 21.53 -6.03
N ARG A 705 19.70 21.77 -7.33
CA ARG A 705 20.57 21.23 -8.37
C ARG A 705 21.07 22.35 -9.28
N GLU A 706 22.15 22.06 -10.00
CA GLU A 706 22.72 22.97 -11.00
C GLU A 706 21.75 23.14 -12.18
N GLU A 707 21.65 24.38 -12.67
CA GLU A 707 20.95 24.68 -13.92
C GLU A 707 21.79 24.17 -15.10
N ARG A 708 21.54 22.94 -15.57
CA ARG A 708 22.07 22.51 -16.86
C ARG A 708 21.30 23.22 -17.97
N ARG A 709 21.89 24.28 -18.55
CA ARG A 709 21.35 24.90 -19.77
C ARG A 709 21.18 23.83 -20.84
N GLY A 710 19.98 23.72 -21.39
CA GLY A 710 19.51 22.61 -22.23
C GLY A 710 20.23 22.38 -23.58
N GLU A 711 21.37 23.00 -23.83
CA GLU A 711 22.18 22.76 -25.03
C GLU A 711 23.16 21.58 -24.89
N GLU A 712 23.60 21.22 -23.68
CA GLU A 712 24.55 20.11 -23.50
C GLU A 712 23.92 18.72 -23.63
N ARG A 713 22.65 18.52 -23.26
CA ARG A 713 21.97 17.23 -23.40
C ARG A 713 21.85 16.78 -24.86
N ARG A 714 21.64 17.71 -25.80
CA ARG A 714 21.63 17.37 -27.24
C ARG A 714 23.02 17.02 -27.77
N GLY A 715 24.08 17.50 -27.11
CA GLY A 715 25.47 17.19 -27.45
C GLY A 715 25.93 15.83 -26.91
N GLU A 716 25.62 15.50 -25.66
CA GLU A 716 25.98 14.21 -25.04
C GLU A 716 25.16 13.04 -25.62
N GLU A 717 23.86 13.23 -25.87
CA GLU A 717 23.01 12.18 -26.44
C GLU A 717 23.39 11.89 -27.91
N ARG A 718 23.71 12.93 -28.70
CA ARG A 718 24.28 12.76 -30.06
C ARG A 718 25.68 12.15 -30.05
N ARG A 719 26.55 12.53 -29.11
CA ARG A 719 27.90 11.93 -28.97
C ARG A 719 27.83 10.48 -28.47
N GLY A 720 26.82 10.13 -27.69
CA GLY A 720 26.51 8.76 -27.27
C GLY A 720 26.05 7.92 -28.47
N GLU A 721 25.06 8.38 -29.22
CA GLU A 721 24.56 7.72 -30.43
C GLU A 721 25.65 7.59 -31.52
N GLU A 722 26.54 8.58 -31.65
CA GLU A 722 27.65 8.56 -32.61
C GLU A 722 28.80 7.64 -32.17
N ARG A 723 29.00 7.45 -30.85
CA ARG A 723 29.93 6.43 -30.30
C ARG A 723 29.38 5.02 -30.42
N GLU A 724 28.08 4.84 -30.24
CA GLU A 724 27.40 3.55 -30.43
C GLU A 724 27.43 3.14 -31.91
N ARG A 725 27.13 4.07 -32.84
CA ARG A 725 27.26 3.82 -34.29
C ARG A 725 28.69 3.50 -34.72
N ARG A 726 29.70 4.22 -34.21
CA ARG A 726 31.12 3.89 -34.47
C ARG A 726 31.56 2.57 -33.82
N GLY A 727 30.90 2.14 -32.75
CA GLY A 727 31.10 0.85 -32.11
C GLY A 727 30.49 -0.30 -32.93
N GLU A 728 29.29 -0.11 -33.47
CA GLU A 728 28.63 -1.05 -34.38
C GLU A 728 29.37 -1.15 -35.73
N GLU A 729 29.82 -0.04 -36.32
CA GLU A 729 30.62 -0.05 -37.56
C GLU A 729 31.96 -0.78 -37.37
N ARG A 730 32.65 -0.59 -36.23
CA ARG A 730 33.88 -1.34 -35.91
C ARG A 730 33.62 -2.82 -35.60
N GLY A 731 32.42 -3.15 -35.12
CA GLY A 731 31.96 -4.52 -34.90
C GLY A 731 31.66 -5.25 -36.22
N GLU A 732 31.05 -4.55 -37.18
CA GLU A 732 30.82 -5.06 -38.54
C GLU A 732 32.12 -5.20 -39.35
N GLU A 733 33.07 -4.27 -39.22
CA GLU A 733 34.39 -4.39 -39.86
C GLU A 733 35.21 -5.58 -39.32
N ARG A 734 35.12 -5.85 -38.00
CA ARG A 734 35.76 -7.04 -37.41
C ARG A 734 35.10 -8.34 -37.85
N ARG A 735 33.77 -8.38 -37.97
CA ARG A 735 33.04 -9.57 -38.46
C ARG A 735 33.30 -9.83 -39.95
N ARG A 736 33.43 -8.80 -40.78
CA ARG A 736 33.81 -8.95 -42.20
C ARG A 736 35.27 -9.38 -42.40
N GLY A 737 36.17 -8.99 -41.49
CA GLY A 737 37.57 -9.43 -41.51
C GLY A 737 37.78 -10.89 -41.08
N GLU A 738 36.91 -11.43 -40.22
CA GLU A 738 36.95 -12.84 -39.80
C GLU A 738 36.31 -13.79 -40.83
N GLU A 739 35.36 -13.32 -41.65
CA GLU A 739 34.76 -14.10 -42.75
C GLU A 739 35.62 -14.16 -44.03
N THR A 740 36.77 -13.46 -44.08
CA THR A 740 37.71 -13.52 -45.22
C THR A 740 38.96 -14.36 -44.95
N LEU A 741 39.03 -15.06 -43.80
CA LEU A 741 40.17 -15.92 -43.39
C LEU A 741 39.77 -17.38 -43.10
N THR A 742 38.60 -17.80 -43.56
CA THR A 742 38.19 -19.20 -43.75
C THR A 742 37.72 -19.38 -45.19
#